data_AF-A0A1I0PGC8-F1
#
_entry.id   AF-A0A1I0PGC8-F1
#
_cell.length_a   1.000
_cell.length_b   1.000
_cell.length_c   1.000
_cell.angle_alpha   90.00
_cell.angle_beta   90.00
_cell.angle_gamma   90.00
#
_symmetry.space_group_name_H-M   'P 1'
#
loop_
_entity.id
_entity.type
_entity.pdbx_description
1 polymer ?
#
loop_
_entity_poly.entity_id
_entity_poly.type
_entity_poly.pdbx_seq_one_letter_code
_entity_poly.pdbx_strand_id
1 'polypeptide(L)'
;MPETHNVHPPRVILRMDDEIVTKTQKNPAKVLAEAHPARWRAFTNNYGEVRLTRSLQKIKPGKIREMQKIATARDPMYKPANFEAFFDVTVEKVENLEKMAEALRGWPGVRSVDIEIIGPDPLVNQGDDPRFPNQGYLAAAPNGINAPFAWALPGGDGAGQNWIDIERGWTLDHEDLVGNAPTLIHGNVRDGSRDHGTKVLGVVSAVDNTIGCVGIAPKINSVQVASYFGSTIPDAVLTAADALSFGDTMLLEIQTTAQFTPGGLPTYGPTEVIDLNFEAIRLASAMGIIVVAAGGNGTDNGGLPALNLDTYTKGGLQILNPASPDFRDSGAIIVAAATSAAPHTRMSWSTFGARIDCYGWGQNVNTTASNSSGATDLYSTSFGGTSSASPIVTGAALCVQGVYEAQNGFRLSPGQMRRILSDPTINTPPAATETTAMGVLPDLASILGGQLQLTPDVYLRDFVGDLGEPHTGSISASPDIIVRNAAVANPQAAFGEGSGTEMLNNLGHTVTSGQDNFIYVRAQNQGSAAATGASTAIFWSPVSTMLTPDLWNPVGTIPMPDIPTGEVLTCADALTWPAAQIPGEGHYCFIGLLDHPLDPAPVLADFEEWDNFRTFIRNNNNATWRNFNVVDVDPSSPSVDPMPFLVNGWLDRPLPMRVEMQVKMPRKAELLLELPLRFLRDMKADLNIVDVDQRKGLVLAKLPNSGRLLLGIGDIPAKERYQMKLSVKLPKGAKGRIGQVMVRQLFKGEEEVGRVTWSFQDAAIRKELDDKVAKRG
;
A
#
# COMPACT_ATOMS: atom_id res chain seq x y z
N MET A 1 1.45 -47.29 -15.85
CA MET A 1 0.26 -46.50 -15.47
C MET A 1 0.78 -45.29 -14.73
N PRO A 2 0.52 -44.07 -15.16
CA PRO A 2 1.00 -42.88 -14.45
C PRO A 2 0.18 -42.72 -13.17
N GLU A 3 0.88 -42.49 -12.06
CA GLU A 3 0.28 -42.10 -10.79
C GLU A 3 -0.46 -40.77 -11.00
N THR A 4 -1.76 -40.78 -10.76
CA THR A 4 -2.60 -39.59 -10.78
C THR A 4 -2.10 -38.61 -9.72
N HIS A 5 -1.75 -37.39 -10.13
CA HIS A 5 -1.47 -36.27 -9.25
C HIS A 5 -2.53 -36.21 -8.14
N ASN A 6 -2.09 -36.18 -6.87
CA ASN A 6 -2.96 -36.05 -5.70
C ASN A 6 -3.61 -34.67 -5.72
N VAL A 7 -4.70 -34.51 -6.48
CA VAL A 7 -5.64 -33.41 -6.28
C VAL A 7 -6.33 -33.72 -4.95
N HIS A 8 -5.98 -32.99 -3.89
CA HIS A 8 -6.73 -33.09 -2.65
C HIS A 8 -8.19 -32.72 -2.94
N PRO A 9 -9.15 -33.62 -2.72
CA PRO A 9 -10.56 -33.29 -2.97
C PRO A 9 -10.95 -32.13 -2.04
N PRO A 10 -11.75 -31.16 -2.51
CA PRO A 10 -12.21 -30.05 -1.70
C PRO A 10 -12.83 -30.54 -0.39
N ARG A 11 -12.47 -29.91 0.73
CA ARG A 11 -13.02 -30.24 2.04
C ARG A 11 -14.09 -29.23 2.40
N VAL A 12 -15.25 -29.70 2.88
CA VAL A 12 -16.29 -28.83 3.45
C VAL A 12 -16.20 -28.90 4.96
N ILE A 13 -15.89 -27.77 5.58
CA ILE A 13 -15.69 -27.66 7.02
C ILE A 13 -16.91 -26.97 7.63
N LEU A 14 -17.58 -27.66 8.53
CA LEU A 14 -18.77 -27.18 9.23
C LEU A 14 -18.41 -26.91 10.70
N ARG A 15 -18.73 -25.71 11.18
CA ARG A 15 -18.65 -25.37 12.60
C ARG A 15 -20.05 -25.39 13.22
N MET A 16 -20.25 -26.21 14.25
CA MET A 16 -21.48 -26.23 15.04
C MET A 16 -21.44 -25.18 16.17
N ASP A 17 -22.61 -24.84 16.71
CA ASP A 17 -22.68 -24.02 17.93
C ASP A 17 -22.15 -24.77 19.16
N ASP A 18 -21.41 -24.07 20.00
CA ASP A 18 -20.72 -24.64 21.17
C ASP A 18 -21.70 -25.29 22.18
N GLU A 19 -22.92 -24.75 22.29
CA GLU A 19 -23.99 -25.29 23.14
C GLU A 19 -24.56 -26.64 22.64
N ILE A 20 -24.43 -26.92 21.34
CA ILE A 20 -24.88 -28.17 20.73
C ILE A 20 -23.78 -29.22 20.85
N VAL A 21 -22.53 -28.83 20.60
CA VAL A 21 -21.35 -29.70 20.67
C VAL A 21 -21.17 -30.34 22.05
N THR A 22 -21.48 -29.60 23.12
CA THR A 22 -21.39 -30.08 24.51
C THR A 22 -22.39 -31.21 24.83
N LYS A 23 -23.45 -31.40 24.02
CA LYS A 23 -24.45 -32.47 24.19
C LYS A 23 -24.18 -33.71 23.32
N THR A 24 -23.25 -33.63 22.36
CA THR A 24 -23.14 -34.59 21.26
C THR A 24 -21.81 -35.34 21.27
N GLN A 25 -21.70 -36.36 22.12
CA GLN A 25 -20.45 -37.14 22.19
C GLN A 25 -20.34 -38.27 21.15
N LYS A 26 -21.39 -38.62 20.37
CA LYS A 26 -21.33 -39.82 19.50
C LYS A 26 -21.79 -39.68 18.05
N ASN A 27 -22.71 -38.76 17.69
CA ASN A 27 -23.12 -38.57 16.28
C ASN A 27 -23.67 -37.14 16.03
N PRO A 28 -22.85 -36.20 15.53
CA PRO A 28 -23.26 -34.81 15.30
C PRO A 28 -24.27 -34.68 14.14
N ALA A 29 -24.22 -35.56 13.14
CA ALA A 29 -25.19 -35.56 12.03
C ALA A 29 -26.61 -35.89 12.51
N LYS A 30 -26.73 -36.83 13.46
CA LYS A 30 -28.01 -37.19 14.09
C LYS A 30 -28.67 -36.00 14.79
N VAL A 31 -27.89 -35.08 15.34
CA VAL A 31 -28.42 -33.92 16.05
C VAL A 31 -28.96 -32.85 15.11
N LEU A 32 -28.28 -32.63 13.98
CA LEU A 32 -28.83 -31.81 12.89
C LEU A 32 -30.12 -32.42 12.33
N ALA A 33 -30.17 -33.76 12.26
CA ALA A 33 -31.35 -34.50 11.79
C ALA A 33 -32.56 -34.37 12.72
N GLU A 34 -32.36 -34.53 14.03
CA GLU A 34 -33.42 -34.46 15.04
C GLU A 34 -33.94 -33.04 15.25
N ALA A 35 -33.08 -32.02 15.10
CA ALA A 35 -33.48 -30.61 15.20
C ALA A 35 -34.50 -30.23 14.13
N HIS A 36 -34.29 -30.70 12.89
CA HIS A 36 -35.18 -30.39 11.75
C HIS A 36 -35.39 -31.60 10.81
N PRO A 37 -36.23 -32.58 11.18
CA PRO A 37 -36.35 -33.86 10.44
C PRO A 37 -36.86 -33.73 8.99
N ALA A 38 -37.67 -32.72 8.69
CA ALA A 38 -38.14 -32.47 7.31
C ALA A 38 -37.01 -31.88 6.44
N ARG A 39 -36.23 -30.95 6.98
CA ARG A 39 -35.08 -30.34 6.30
C ARG A 39 -33.96 -31.35 6.09
N TRP A 40 -33.70 -32.21 7.08
CA TRP A 40 -32.75 -33.32 6.98
C TRP A 40 -33.11 -34.29 5.87
N ARG A 41 -34.37 -34.73 5.79
CA ARG A 41 -34.83 -35.59 4.70
C ARG A 41 -34.64 -34.95 3.32
N ALA A 42 -34.94 -33.65 3.17
CA ALA A 42 -34.73 -32.93 1.92
C ALA A 42 -33.24 -32.84 1.55
N PHE A 43 -32.38 -32.57 2.54
CA PHE A 43 -30.93 -32.50 2.36
C PHE A 43 -30.34 -33.87 1.97
N THR A 44 -30.71 -34.94 2.67
CA THR A 44 -30.24 -36.30 2.36
C THR A 44 -30.79 -36.85 1.04
N ASN A 45 -31.96 -36.38 0.58
CA ASN A 45 -32.46 -36.73 -0.76
C ASN A 45 -31.56 -36.18 -1.88
N ASN A 46 -31.00 -34.99 -1.68
CA ASN A 46 -30.15 -34.31 -2.66
C ASN A 46 -28.69 -34.80 -2.60
N TYR A 47 -28.17 -35.05 -1.39
CA TYR A 47 -26.74 -35.31 -1.18
C TYR A 47 -26.41 -36.73 -0.67
N GLY A 48 -27.40 -37.56 -0.37
CA GLY A 48 -27.22 -38.93 0.15
C GLY A 48 -26.91 -38.99 1.65
N GLU A 49 -26.28 -40.08 2.11
CA GLU A 49 -25.84 -40.22 3.51
C GLU A 49 -24.83 -39.12 3.87
N VAL A 50 -25.07 -38.43 5.01
CA VAL A 50 -24.21 -37.34 5.50
C VAL A 50 -23.43 -37.81 6.72
N ARG A 51 -22.11 -37.68 6.65
CA ARG A 51 -21.19 -37.95 7.74
C ARG A 51 -20.47 -36.67 8.15
N LEU A 52 -20.40 -36.48 9.48
CA LEU A 52 -19.66 -35.38 10.10
C LEU A 52 -18.54 -36.00 10.94
N THR A 53 -17.29 -35.80 10.49
CA THR A 53 -16.09 -36.29 11.18
C THR A 53 -15.31 -35.12 11.76
N ARG A 54 -14.69 -35.25 12.93
CA ARG A 54 -13.91 -34.14 13.52
C ARG A 54 -12.79 -33.73 12.56
N SER A 55 -12.68 -32.43 12.26
CA SER A 55 -11.64 -31.91 11.36
C SER A 55 -10.23 -32.05 11.96
N LEU A 56 -10.11 -31.96 13.28
CA LEU A 56 -8.85 -32.23 13.99
C LEU A 56 -8.81 -33.68 14.48
N GLN A 57 -7.94 -34.48 13.87
CA GLN A 57 -7.85 -35.92 14.16
C GLN A 57 -6.56 -36.32 14.90
N LYS A 58 -5.46 -35.58 14.70
CA LYS A 58 -4.12 -35.98 15.20
C LYS A 58 -3.79 -35.40 16.58
N ILE A 59 -4.26 -34.20 16.91
CA ILE A 59 -3.98 -33.55 18.20
C ILE A 59 -5.15 -33.79 19.16
N LYS A 60 -4.87 -34.35 20.33
CA LYS A 60 -5.90 -34.60 21.36
C LYS A 60 -6.46 -33.28 21.91
N PRO A 61 -7.77 -33.17 22.18
CA PRO A 61 -8.37 -31.92 22.69
C PRO A 61 -7.76 -31.42 24.00
N GLY A 62 -7.28 -32.32 24.87
CA GLY A 62 -6.56 -31.93 26.09
C GLY A 62 -5.27 -31.16 25.81
N LYS A 63 -4.53 -31.53 24.75
CA LYS A 63 -3.31 -30.82 24.35
C LYS A 63 -3.64 -29.44 23.77
N ILE A 64 -4.72 -29.34 23.01
CA ILE A 64 -5.23 -28.06 22.51
C ILE A 64 -5.60 -27.17 23.69
N ARG A 65 -6.32 -27.68 24.70
CA ARG A 65 -6.63 -26.92 25.92
C ARG A 65 -5.39 -26.48 26.69
N GLU A 66 -4.32 -27.27 26.75
CA GLU A 66 -3.04 -26.83 27.32
C GLU A 66 -2.43 -25.67 26.53
N MET A 67 -2.39 -25.77 25.20
CA MET A 67 -1.90 -24.71 24.32
C MET A 67 -2.77 -23.44 24.47
N GLN A 68 -4.09 -23.61 24.57
CA GLN A 68 -5.04 -22.53 24.82
C GLN A 68 -4.88 -21.92 26.20
N LYS A 69 -4.51 -22.69 27.24
CA LYS A 69 -4.19 -22.15 28.56
C LYS A 69 -2.91 -21.31 28.51
N ILE A 70 -1.88 -21.78 27.81
CA ILE A 70 -0.66 -21.02 27.60
C ILE A 70 -0.98 -19.74 26.81
N ALA A 71 -1.80 -19.84 25.76
CA ALA A 71 -2.25 -18.70 24.97
C ALA A 71 -3.09 -17.72 25.81
N THR A 72 -4.06 -18.19 26.59
CA THR A 72 -4.88 -17.35 27.49
C THR A 72 -4.04 -16.66 28.57
N ALA A 73 -2.96 -17.31 29.03
CA ALA A 73 -2.04 -16.73 30.01
C ALA A 73 -1.09 -15.70 29.40
N ARG A 74 -0.82 -15.77 28.09
CA ARG A 74 0.06 -14.85 27.35
C ARG A 74 -0.72 -13.72 26.67
N ASP A 75 -1.97 -13.99 26.32
CA ASP A 75 -2.90 -13.12 25.64
C ASP A 75 -4.25 -13.17 26.39
N PRO A 76 -4.53 -12.19 27.26
CA PRO A 76 -5.80 -12.09 27.98
C PRO A 76 -7.02 -11.84 27.07
N MET A 77 -6.80 -11.41 25.82
CA MET A 77 -7.85 -11.20 24.80
C MET A 77 -8.14 -12.47 24.00
N TYR A 78 -7.24 -13.45 24.02
CA TYR A 78 -7.45 -14.77 23.44
C TYR A 78 -8.71 -15.40 24.05
N LYS A 79 -9.75 -15.58 23.23
CA LYS A 79 -10.93 -16.36 23.58
C LYS A 79 -10.76 -17.77 23.03
N PRO A 80 -10.56 -18.79 23.88
CA PRO A 80 -10.39 -20.16 23.42
C PRO A 80 -11.56 -20.60 22.55
N ALA A 81 -11.29 -20.86 21.27
CA ALA A 81 -12.26 -21.49 20.39
C ALA A 81 -12.49 -22.94 20.82
N ASN A 82 -13.72 -23.41 20.75
CA ASN A 82 -14.00 -24.83 20.89
C ASN A 82 -13.63 -25.56 19.59
N PHE A 83 -12.39 -26.02 19.50
CA PHE A 83 -11.94 -26.79 18.35
C PHE A 83 -12.68 -28.13 18.16
N GLU A 84 -13.40 -28.60 19.18
CA GLU A 84 -14.28 -29.76 19.07
C GLU A 84 -15.60 -29.45 18.33
N ALA A 85 -15.84 -28.20 17.93
CA ALA A 85 -17.03 -27.79 17.18
C ALA A 85 -16.88 -27.90 15.65
N PHE A 86 -15.69 -28.22 15.15
CA PHE A 86 -15.38 -28.27 13.71
C PHE A 86 -15.43 -29.71 13.18
N PHE A 87 -16.18 -29.89 12.08
CA PHE A 87 -16.39 -31.16 11.43
C PHE A 87 -16.18 -31.05 9.92
N ASP A 88 -15.49 -32.02 9.34
CA ASP A 88 -15.48 -32.25 7.91
C ASP A 88 -16.80 -32.92 7.52
N VAL A 89 -17.45 -32.38 6.51
CA VAL A 89 -18.69 -32.89 5.94
C VAL A 89 -18.36 -33.80 4.77
N THR A 90 -18.81 -35.05 4.86
CA THR A 90 -18.75 -36.00 3.75
C THR A 90 -20.17 -36.41 3.40
N VAL A 91 -20.50 -36.40 2.11
CA VAL A 91 -21.79 -36.85 1.58
C VAL A 91 -21.57 -37.84 0.44
N GLU A 92 -22.58 -38.65 0.09
CA GLU A 92 -22.45 -39.65 -0.99
C GLU A 92 -22.50 -39.04 -2.39
N LYS A 93 -23.23 -37.92 -2.56
CA LYS A 93 -23.43 -37.25 -3.84
C LYS A 93 -23.04 -35.78 -3.72
N VAL A 94 -22.03 -35.38 -4.49
CA VAL A 94 -21.61 -33.98 -4.58
C VAL A 94 -21.56 -33.58 -6.06
N GLU A 95 -22.61 -32.95 -6.55
CA GLU A 95 -22.62 -32.33 -7.88
C GLU A 95 -22.30 -30.83 -7.82
N ASN A 96 -22.57 -30.18 -6.67
CA ASN A 96 -22.29 -28.76 -6.46
C ASN A 96 -22.01 -28.48 -4.96
N LEU A 97 -20.74 -28.23 -4.64
CA LEU A 97 -20.27 -27.99 -3.27
C LEU A 97 -20.84 -26.70 -2.66
N GLU A 98 -20.97 -25.63 -3.45
CA GLU A 98 -21.46 -24.33 -2.94
C GLU A 98 -22.93 -24.41 -2.54
N LYS A 99 -23.77 -25.06 -3.37
CA LYS A 99 -25.18 -25.31 -3.01
C LYS A 99 -25.33 -26.21 -1.78
N MET A 100 -24.41 -27.16 -1.60
CA MET A 100 -24.38 -28.00 -0.40
C MET A 100 -24.01 -27.17 0.83
N ALA A 101 -22.96 -26.35 0.73
CA ALA A 101 -22.52 -25.46 1.81
C ALA A 101 -23.62 -24.46 2.20
N GLU A 102 -24.26 -23.81 1.22
CA GLU A 102 -25.36 -22.87 1.45
C GLU A 102 -26.53 -23.51 2.22
N ALA A 103 -26.92 -24.73 1.83
CA ALA A 103 -27.99 -25.46 2.52
C ALA A 103 -27.66 -25.76 3.99
N LEU A 104 -26.38 -26.01 4.30
CA LEU A 104 -25.87 -26.23 5.65
C LEU A 104 -25.68 -24.93 6.45
N ARG A 105 -25.24 -23.83 5.82
CA ARG A 105 -25.10 -22.50 6.49
C ARG A 105 -26.42 -22.03 7.09
N GLY A 106 -27.54 -22.33 6.44
CA GLY A 106 -28.85 -21.96 6.94
C GLY A 106 -29.40 -22.88 8.05
N TRP A 107 -28.68 -23.92 8.49
CA TRP A 107 -29.20 -24.90 9.45
C TRP A 107 -29.15 -24.37 10.89
N PRO A 108 -30.26 -24.44 11.65
CA PRO A 108 -30.22 -24.05 13.06
C PRO A 108 -29.23 -24.92 13.86
N GLY A 109 -28.26 -24.27 14.50
CA GLY A 109 -27.17 -24.94 15.21
C GLY A 109 -25.86 -25.08 14.44
N VAL A 110 -25.82 -24.61 13.19
CA VAL A 110 -24.60 -24.46 12.39
C VAL A 110 -24.18 -22.99 12.43
N ARG A 111 -22.94 -22.75 12.84
CA ARG A 111 -22.35 -21.42 12.98
C ARG A 111 -21.66 -20.94 11.71
N SER A 112 -20.94 -21.82 11.02
CA SER A 112 -20.31 -21.54 9.73
C SER A 112 -20.13 -22.81 8.90
N VAL A 113 -20.01 -22.63 7.58
CA VAL A 113 -19.64 -23.69 6.63
C VAL A 113 -18.73 -23.09 5.58
N ASP A 114 -17.53 -23.66 5.47
CA ASP A 114 -16.45 -23.18 4.63
C ASP A 114 -16.03 -24.29 3.66
N ILE A 115 -15.61 -23.92 2.45
CA ILE A 115 -15.07 -24.86 1.44
C ILE A 115 -13.58 -24.57 1.31
N GLU A 116 -12.76 -25.57 1.62
CA GLU A 116 -11.31 -25.53 1.50
C GLU A 116 -10.92 -26.25 0.20
N ILE A 117 -10.29 -25.50 -0.72
CA ILE A 117 -9.70 -26.01 -1.96
C ILE A 117 -8.19 -25.79 -1.84
N ILE A 118 -7.41 -26.86 -1.87
CA ILE A 118 -5.94 -26.78 -1.83
C ILE A 118 -5.47 -26.58 -3.27
N GLY A 119 -4.75 -25.48 -3.55
CA GLY A 119 -4.10 -25.23 -4.84
C GLY A 119 -3.01 -26.28 -5.13
N PRO A 120 -2.65 -26.53 -6.41
CA PRO A 120 -1.56 -27.44 -6.71
C PRO A 120 -0.23 -26.90 -6.17
N ASP A 121 0.64 -27.80 -5.70
CA ASP A 121 2.02 -27.45 -5.35
C ASP A 121 2.73 -26.85 -6.59
N PRO A 122 3.51 -25.76 -6.44
CA PRO A 122 4.32 -25.23 -7.52
C PRO A 122 5.46 -26.20 -7.81
N LEU A 123 5.25 -27.14 -8.73
CA LEU A 123 6.38 -27.76 -9.41
C LEU A 123 6.43 -27.18 -10.82
N VAL A 124 7.48 -26.40 -11.07
CA VAL A 124 8.04 -26.18 -12.40
C VAL A 124 8.89 -27.39 -12.73
N ASN A 125 8.67 -28.06 -13.85
CA ASN A 125 9.47 -29.21 -14.28
C ASN A 125 10.45 -28.86 -15.39
N GLN A 126 11.32 -27.90 -15.12
CA GLN A 126 12.38 -27.41 -16.02
C GLN A 126 13.21 -28.48 -16.77
N GLY A 127 13.25 -29.73 -16.27
CA GLY A 127 13.98 -30.83 -16.89
C GLY A 127 13.30 -31.43 -18.11
N ASP A 128 12.02 -31.12 -18.35
CA ASP A 128 11.30 -31.54 -19.54
C ASP A 128 11.27 -30.47 -20.65
N ASP A 129 11.62 -29.21 -20.36
CA ASP A 129 11.83 -28.15 -21.37
C ASP A 129 13.23 -28.27 -22.02
N PRO A 130 13.32 -28.59 -23.33
CA PRO A 130 14.58 -28.99 -23.97
C PRO A 130 15.70 -27.93 -23.97
N ARG A 131 15.36 -26.64 -23.82
CA ARG A 131 16.35 -25.54 -23.86
C ARG A 131 16.82 -25.10 -22.49
N PHE A 132 16.19 -25.55 -21.40
CA PHE A 132 16.58 -25.19 -20.04
C PHE A 132 18.08 -25.34 -19.75
N PRO A 133 18.79 -26.39 -20.22
CA PRO A 133 20.25 -26.50 -20.00
C PRO A 133 21.08 -25.34 -20.56
N ASN A 134 20.52 -24.54 -21.48
CA ASN A 134 21.18 -23.39 -22.07
C ASN A 134 20.72 -22.05 -21.47
N GLN A 135 19.75 -22.06 -20.53
CA GLN A 135 19.24 -20.87 -19.85
C GLN A 135 20.05 -20.59 -18.58
N GLY A 136 21.36 -20.37 -18.74
CA GLY A 136 22.29 -20.24 -17.62
C GLY A 136 21.98 -19.09 -16.64
N TYR A 137 21.21 -18.08 -17.06
CA TYR A 137 20.72 -17.00 -16.20
C TYR A 137 19.73 -17.50 -15.12
N LEU A 138 19.12 -18.66 -15.30
CA LEU A 138 18.25 -19.32 -14.30
C LEU A 138 19.07 -20.08 -13.24
N ALA A 139 20.33 -20.40 -13.53
CA ALA A 139 21.17 -21.21 -12.66
C ALA A 139 21.44 -20.53 -11.31
N ALA A 140 21.93 -21.30 -10.34
CA ALA A 140 22.31 -20.78 -9.04
C ALA A 140 23.34 -19.65 -9.13
N ALA A 141 23.25 -18.69 -8.21
CA ALA A 141 24.28 -17.70 -7.99
C ALA A 141 25.64 -18.39 -7.72
N PRO A 142 26.77 -17.80 -8.14
CA PRO A 142 26.87 -16.50 -8.79
C PRO A 142 26.65 -16.53 -10.31
N ASN A 143 26.26 -17.66 -10.92
CA ASN A 143 26.13 -17.74 -12.38
C ASN A 143 24.84 -17.06 -12.88
N GLY A 144 23.73 -17.30 -12.20
CA GLY A 144 22.42 -16.73 -12.52
C GLY A 144 21.66 -16.32 -11.27
N ILE A 145 20.35 -16.16 -11.38
CA ILE A 145 19.49 -15.66 -10.28
C ILE A 145 18.92 -16.75 -9.36
N ASN A 146 19.18 -18.03 -9.65
CA ASN A 146 18.64 -19.19 -8.93
C ASN A 146 17.11 -19.32 -8.95
N ALA A 147 16.48 -19.18 -10.13
CA ALA A 147 15.03 -19.36 -10.29
C ALA A 147 14.50 -20.72 -9.78
N PRO A 148 15.21 -21.86 -9.98
CA PRO A 148 14.78 -23.16 -9.45
C PRO A 148 14.61 -23.20 -7.93
N PHE A 149 15.36 -22.38 -7.18
CA PHE A 149 15.16 -22.26 -5.73
C PHE A 149 13.80 -21.60 -5.42
N ALA A 150 13.46 -20.52 -6.14
CA ALA A 150 12.18 -19.84 -5.95
C ALA A 150 11.00 -20.73 -6.31
N TRP A 151 11.09 -21.49 -7.41
CA TRP A 151 10.01 -22.39 -7.85
C TRP A 151 9.65 -23.46 -6.83
N ALA A 152 10.57 -23.83 -5.93
CA ALA A 152 10.30 -24.76 -4.84
C ALA A 152 9.49 -24.14 -3.68
N LEU A 153 9.21 -22.83 -3.72
CA LEU A 153 8.44 -22.09 -2.72
C LEU A 153 7.06 -21.69 -3.27
N PRO A 154 5.99 -21.74 -2.45
CA PRO A 154 4.69 -21.22 -2.82
C PRO A 154 4.76 -19.81 -3.42
N GLY A 155 4.22 -19.62 -4.61
CA GLY A 155 4.21 -18.34 -5.33
C GLY A 155 5.52 -17.98 -6.05
N GLY A 156 6.61 -18.71 -5.83
CA GLY A 156 7.92 -18.38 -6.41
C GLY A 156 8.08 -18.70 -7.89
N ASP A 157 7.10 -19.38 -8.49
CA ASP A 157 6.95 -19.56 -9.95
C ASP A 157 6.09 -18.46 -10.61
N GLY A 158 5.75 -17.40 -9.86
CA GLY A 158 4.94 -16.28 -10.31
C GLY A 158 3.43 -16.47 -10.15
N ALA A 159 2.98 -17.57 -9.56
CA ALA A 159 1.56 -17.80 -9.32
C ALA A 159 0.91 -16.63 -8.56
N GLY A 160 -0.23 -16.15 -9.06
CA GLY A 160 -0.97 -15.01 -8.50
C GLY A 160 -0.42 -13.63 -8.88
N GLN A 161 0.73 -13.55 -9.57
CA GLN A 161 1.33 -12.27 -9.96
C GLN A 161 0.87 -11.83 -11.35
N ASN A 162 0.75 -10.52 -11.56
CA ASN A 162 0.45 -9.92 -12.86
C ASN A 162 1.60 -9.04 -13.32
N TRP A 163 1.83 -9.00 -14.63
CA TRP A 163 2.77 -8.04 -15.19
C TRP A 163 2.44 -7.57 -16.60
N ILE A 164 3.01 -6.43 -16.96
CA ILE A 164 2.90 -5.82 -18.28
C ILE A 164 4.27 -5.53 -18.88
N ASP A 165 4.49 -6.00 -20.11
CA ASP A 165 5.63 -5.59 -20.92
C ASP A 165 5.30 -4.36 -21.79
N ILE A 166 6.18 -3.36 -21.78
CA ILE A 166 6.05 -2.15 -22.58
C ILE A 166 7.15 -2.10 -23.65
N GLU A 167 6.80 -2.49 -24.87
CA GLU A 167 7.67 -2.50 -26.06
C GLU A 167 6.86 -2.08 -27.31
N ARG A 168 7.31 -2.42 -28.53
CA ARG A 168 6.60 -2.11 -29.79
C ARG A 168 5.91 -3.31 -30.42
N GLY A 169 6.31 -4.54 -30.12
CA GLY A 169 5.74 -5.68 -30.81
C GLY A 169 6.20 -7.03 -30.29
N TRP A 170 5.32 -8.01 -30.49
CA TRP A 170 5.43 -9.39 -30.01
C TRP A 170 4.76 -10.35 -30.99
N THR A 171 5.18 -11.61 -30.98
CA THR A 171 4.36 -12.75 -31.38
C THR A 171 3.74 -13.35 -30.12
N LEU A 172 2.47 -13.00 -29.84
CA LEU A 172 1.77 -13.37 -28.60
C LEU A 172 1.26 -14.83 -28.62
N ASP A 173 1.12 -15.41 -29.82
CA ASP A 173 0.74 -16.79 -30.09
C ASP A 173 1.95 -17.71 -30.32
N HIS A 174 3.14 -17.31 -29.85
CA HIS A 174 4.31 -18.18 -29.85
C HIS A 174 4.00 -19.45 -29.05
N GLU A 175 4.43 -20.62 -29.53
CA GLU A 175 4.08 -21.94 -28.97
C GLU A 175 4.42 -22.05 -27.48
N ASP A 176 5.50 -21.38 -27.08
CA ASP A 176 6.02 -21.38 -25.72
C ASP A 176 5.45 -20.26 -24.81
N LEU A 177 4.60 -19.39 -25.35
CA LEU A 177 3.97 -18.27 -24.64
C LEU A 177 2.45 -18.39 -24.59
N VAL A 178 1.84 -19.05 -25.58
CA VAL A 178 0.39 -19.08 -25.79
C VAL A 178 -0.39 -19.66 -24.59
N GLY A 179 0.25 -20.53 -23.78
CA GLY A 179 -0.35 -21.07 -22.56
C GLY A 179 -0.62 -20.01 -21.47
N ASN A 180 0.15 -18.92 -21.46
CA ASN A 180 -0.07 -17.77 -20.59
C ASN A 180 -0.98 -16.70 -21.22
N ALA A 181 -1.50 -16.96 -22.42
CA ALA A 181 -2.42 -16.12 -23.18
C ALA A 181 -2.11 -14.60 -23.16
N PRO A 182 -0.91 -14.15 -23.59
CA PRO A 182 -0.55 -12.74 -23.55
C PRO A 182 -1.52 -11.86 -24.35
N THR A 183 -2.00 -10.76 -23.77
CA THR A 183 -2.96 -9.85 -24.44
C THR A 183 -2.43 -8.44 -24.63
N LEU A 184 -2.61 -7.89 -25.83
CA LEU A 184 -2.34 -6.49 -26.13
C LEU A 184 -3.45 -5.60 -25.55
N ILE A 185 -3.09 -4.69 -24.65
CA ILE A 185 -4.03 -3.76 -24.02
C ILE A 185 -3.94 -2.33 -24.59
N HIS A 186 -2.84 -2.00 -25.28
CA HIS A 186 -2.59 -0.65 -25.79
C HIS A 186 -1.74 -0.62 -27.06
N GLY A 187 -1.99 0.37 -27.92
CA GLY A 187 -1.21 0.60 -29.15
C GLY A 187 -1.36 -0.51 -30.21
N ASN A 188 -0.38 -0.61 -31.10
CA ASN A 188 -0.35 -1.59 -32.20
C ASN A 188 0.94 -2.42 -32.18
N VAL A 189 0.87 -3.67 -32.62
CA VAL A 189 2.07 -4.50 -32.81
C VAL A 189 2.85 -4.03 -34.05
N ARG A 190 4.12 -3.68 -33.85
CA ARG A 190 5.07 -3.40 -34.92
C ARG A 190 5.76 -4.68 -35.37
N ASP A 191 5.51 -5.11 -36.60
CA ASP A 191 6.08 -6.34 -37.16
C ASP A 191 7.61 -6.42 -37.02
N GLY A 192 8.33 -5.35 -37.34
CA GLY A 192 9.79 -5.29 -37.21
C GLY A 192 10.33 -5.36 -35.77
N SER A 193 9.46 -5.33 -34.76
CA SER A 193 9.83 -5.44 -33.34
C SER A 193 9.37 -6.75 -32.69
N ARG A 194 8.62 -7.61 -33.40
CA ARG A 194 8.08 -8.87 -32.84
C ARG A 194 9.13 -9.75 -32.20
N ASP A 195 10.26 -9.93 -32.89
CA ASP A 195 11.37 -10.74 -32.40
C ASP A 195 11.93 -10.25 -31.07
N HIS A 196 12.03 -8.93 -30.88
CA HIS A 196 12.57 -8.35 -29.65
C HIS A 196 11.62 -8.54 -28.47
N GLY A 197 10.35 -8.15 -28.60
CA GLY A 197 9.38 -8.34 -27.51
C GLY A 197 9.10 -9.82 -27.20
N THR A 198 9.07 -10.70 -28.21
CA THR A 198 8.92 -12.15 -27.96
C THR A 198 10.07 -12.69 -27.10
N LYS A 199 11.33 -12.33 -27.41
CA LYS A 199 12.50 -12.71 -26.59
C LYS A 199 12.34 -12.28 -25.13
N VAL A 200 11.84 -11.07 -24.89
CA VAL A 200 11.59 -10.52 -23.55
C VAL A 200 10.54 -11.34 -22.82
N LEU A 201 9.38 -11.58 -23.44
CA LEU A 201 8.31 -12.41 -22.85
C LEU A 201 8.81 -13.81 -22.51
N GLY A 202 9.66 -14.43 -23.34
CA GLY A 202 10.20 -15.76 -23.08
C GLY A 202 11.15 -15.82 -21.88
N VAL A 203 11.91 -14.76 -21.61
CA VAL A 203 12.79 -14.71 -20.43
C VAL A 203 11.95 -14.73 -19.14
N VAL A 204 10.84 -13.99 -19.12
CA VAL A 204 9.99 -13.84 -17.94
C VAL A 204 8.98 -14.98 -17.81
N SER A 205 8.30 -15.34 -18.90
CA SER A 205 6.99 -16.01 -18.87
C SER A 205 6.81 -17.12 -19.92
N ALA A 206 7.91 -17.69 -20.46
CA ALA A 206 7.80 -18.96 -21.19
C ALA A 206 7.18 -20.04 -20.28
N VAL A 207 6.24 -20.79 -20.83
CA VAL A 207 5.41 -21.74 -20.07
C VAL A 207 6.21 -23.01 -19.82
N ASP A 208 6.12 -23.57 -18.61
CA ASP A 208 6.60 -24.92 -18.28
C ASP A 208 5.71 -25.96 -18.99
N ASN A 209 6.14 -26.48 -20.15
CA ASN A 209 5.25 -27.17 -21.09
C ASN A 209 5.91 -28.27 -21.95
N THR A 210 7.12 -28.72 -21.62
CA THR A 210 7.89 -29.77 -22.32
C THR A 210 8.45 -29.40 -23.70
N ILE A 211 8.30 -28.15 -24.14
CA ILE A 211 8.88 -27.62 -25.38
C ILE A 211 9.75 -26.41 -25.06
N GLY A 212 10.48 -25.91 -26.04
CA GLY A 212 11.14 -24.61 -25.91
C GLY A 212 11.96 -24.39 -24.64
N CYS A 213 11.72 -23.24 -24.02
CA CYS A 213 12.35 -22.67 -22.85
C CYS A 213 11.39 -22.70 -21.65
N VAL A 214 11.89 -22.39 -20.46
CA VAL A 214 11.04 -22.08 -19.29
C VAL A 214 11.32 -20.66 -18.79
N GLY A 215 10.27 -19.90 -18.50
CA GLY A 215 10.38 -18.54 -17.98
C GLY A 215 10.86 -18.51 -16.54
N ILE A 216 11.29 -17.35 -16.06
CA ILE A 216 11.61 -17.15 -14.62
C ILE A 216 10.35 -17.27 -13.75
N ALA A 217 9.21 -16.82 -14.26
CA ALA A 217 7.89 -16.87 -13.62
C ALA A 217 6.89 -17.57 -14.56
N PRO A 218 7.00 -18.91 -14.75
CA PRO A 218 6.26 -19.61 -15.80
C PRO A 218 4.75 -19.77 -15.50
N LYS A 219 4.31 -19.65 -14.24
CA LYS A 219 2.90 -19.80 -13.82
C LYS A 219 2.22 -18.47 -13.45
N ILE A 220 2.66 -17.41 -14.12
CA ILE A 220 2.11 -16.06 -13.99
C ILE A 220 0.59 -16.03 -14.17
N ASN A 221 -0.13 -15.23 -13.39
CA ASN A 221 -1.59 -15.17 -13.47
C ASN A 221 -2.08 -14.39 -14.70
N SER A 222 -1.39 -13.29 -15.03
CA SER A 222 -1.73 -12.47 -16.20
C SER A 222 -0.47 -11.92 -16.86
N VAL A 223 -0.37 -12.12 -18.17
CA VAL A 223 0.61 -11.46 -19.05
C VAL A 223 -0.14 -10.52 -19.97
N GLN A 224 0.19 -9.25 -19.87
CA GLN A 224 -0.34 -8.21 -20.74
C GLN A 224 0.81 -7.46 -21.41
N VAL A 225 0.52 -6.83 -22.54
CA VAL A 225 1.53 -6.03 -23.27
C VAL A 225 0.93 -4.70 -23.71
N ALA A 226 1.72 -3.64 -23.59
CA ALA A 226 1.32 -2.28 -23.95
C ALA A 226 2.28 -1.70 -24.98
N SER A 227 1.81 -1.47 -26.20
CA SER A 227 2.65 -0.94 -27.28
C SER A 227 2.70 0.58 -27.28
N TYR A 228 3.91 1.14 -27.39
CA TYR A 228 4.06 2.57 -27.73
C TYR A 228 4.10 2.82 -29.25
N PHE A 229 3.96 1.79 -30.09
CA PHE A 229 3.81 1.98 -31.53
C PHE A 229 2.36 2.33 -31.90
N GLY A 230 2.17 3.40 -32.68
CA GLY A 230 0.84 4.00 -32.90
C GLY A 230 0.32 4.76 -31.67
N SER A 231 1.19 5.01 -30.68
CA SER A 231 0.91 5.70 -29.42
C SER A 231 2.18 6.46 -28.97
N THR A 232 2.21 6.94 -27.72
CA THR A 232 3.38 7.41 -27.01
C THR A 232 3.78 6.45 -25.88
N ILE A 233 5.05 6.53 -25.44
CA ILE A 233 5.56 5.82 -24.25
C ILE A 233 4.75 6.13 -22.98
N PRO A 234 4.50 7.42 -22.62
CA PRO A 234 3.77 7.72 -21.40
C PRO A 234 2.33 7.21 -21.45
N ASP A 235 1.65 7.24 -22.59
CA ASP A 235 0.30 6.64 -22.70
C ASP A 235 0.33 5.13 -22.45
N ALA A 236 1.35 4.43 -22.95
CA ALA A 236 1.51 2.99 -22.70
C ALA A 236 1.79 2.70 -21.22
N VAL A 237 2.66 3.49 -20.58
CA VAL A 237 2.96 3.40 -19.13
C VAL A 237 1.72 3.67 -18.29
N LEU A 238 0.96 4.72 -18.59
CA LEU A 238 -0.24 5.08 -17.84
C LEU A 238 -1.36 4.06 -18.03
N THR A 239 -1.51 3.51 -19.24
CA THR A 239 -2.47 2.42 -19.49
C THR A 239 -2.07 1.15 -18.73
N ALA A 240 -0.78 0.85 -18.68
CA ALA A 240 -0.29 -0.26 -17.87
C ALA A 240 -0.52 -0.03 -16.37
N ALA A 241 -0.27 1.19 -15.88
CA ALA A 241 -0.49 1.54 -14.47
C ALA A 241 -1.97 1.46 -14.06
N ASP A 242 -2.91 1.82 -14.95
CA ASP A 242 -4.36 1.71 -14.71
C ASP A 242 -4.84 0.24 -14.69
N ALA A 243 -4.17 -0.64 -15.45
CA ALA A 243 -4.49 -2.06 -15.51
C ALA A 243 -3.87 -2.89 -14.37
N LEU A 244 -2.86 -2.34 -13.68
CA LEU A 244 -2.12 -3.03 -12.61
C LEU A 244 -2.57 -2.54 -11.23
N SER A 245 -2.45 -3.44 -10.25
CA SER A 245 -2.72 -3.15 -8.84
C SER A 245 -1.43 -3.03 -8.04
N PHE A 246 -1.53 -2.54 -6.80
CA PHE A 246 -0.40 -2.44 -5.88
C PHE A 246 0.41 -3.76 -5.84
N GLY A 247 1.72 -3.65 -5.98
CA GLY A 247 2.65 -4.77 -5.99
C GLY A 247 2.72 -5.56 -7.30
N ASP A 248 1.90 -5.27 -8.31
CA ASP A 248 2.10 -5.82 -9.66
C ASP A 248 3.33 -5.16 -10.33
N THR A 249 3.82 -5.77 -11.40
CA THR A 249 5.07 -5.36 -12.05
C THR A 249 4.85 -4.88 -13.48
N MET A 250 5.58 -3.86 -13.92
CA MET A 250 5.71 -3.51 -15.33
C MET A 250 7.18 -3.40 -15.74
N LEU A 251 7.45 -3.76 -16.99
CA LEU A 251 8.77 -3.72 -17.59
C LEU A 251 8.81 -2.72 -18.75
N LEU A 252 9.77 -1.80 -18.69
CA LEU A 252 10.06 -0.85 -19.77
C LEU A 252 11.27 -1.33 -20.57
N GLU A 253 10.99 -2.01 -21.68
CA GLU A 253 11.99 -2.46 -22.65
C GLU A 253 12.47 -1.36 -23.58
N ILE A 254 12.63 -0.16 -23.01
CA ILE A 254 12.74 1.08 -23.76
C ILE A 254 14.00 1.80 -23.34
N GLN A 255 14.83 2.12 -24.33
CA GLN A 255 15.87 3.12 -24.21
C GLN A 255 15.50 4.35 -25.06
N THR A 256 16.06 5.49 -24.70
CA THR A 256 15.90 6.74 -25.45
C THR A 256 17.24 7.38 -25.76
N THR A 257 17.28 8.33 -26.69
CA THR A 257 18.47 9.15 -26.89
C THR A 257 18.64 10.09 -25.69
N ALA A 258 19.68 9.84 -24.90
CA ALA A 258 20.01 10.65 -23.74
C ALA A 258 20.93 11.82 -24.08
N GLN A 259 21.89 11.61 -24.99
CA GLN A 259 22.87 12.62 -25.37
C GLN A 259 23.13 12.64 -26.88
N PHE A 260 23.24 13.85 -27.43
CA PHE A 260 23.74 14.08 -28.78
C PHE A 260 25.17 14.58 -28.73
N THR A 261 26.07 13.90 -29.42
CA THR A 261 27.43 14.38 -29.66
C THR A 261 27.47 15.06 -31.03
N PRO A 262 27.87 16.34 -31.16
CA PRO A 262 28.00 16.98 -32.46
C PRO A 262 28.93 16.19 -33.40
N GLY A 263 28.40 15.74 -34.54
CA GLY A 263 29.13 14.89 -35.48
C GLY A 263 29.32 13.42 -35.04
N GLY A 264 28.77 13.01 -33.90
CA GLY A 264 28.78 11.64 -33.38
C GLY A 264 27.40 10.99 -33.40
N LEU A 265 27.38 9.70 -33.06
CA LEU A 265 26.14 8.94 -32.87
C LEU A 265 25.43 9.35 -31.57
N PRO A 266 24.11 9.25 -31.50
CA PRO A 266 23.38 9.43 -30.24
C PRO A 266 23.79 8.36 -29.24
N THR A 267 23.99 8.76 -27.99
CA THR A 267 24.17 7.84 -26.88
C THR A 267 22.82 7.58 -26.22
N TYR A 268 22.49 6.31 -26.03
CA TYR A 268 21.25 5.85 -25.43
C TYR A 268 21.36 5.76 -23.91
N GLY A 269 20.23 5.97 -23.24
CA GLY A 269 20.10 5.89 -21.79
C GLY A 269 18.68 5.51 -21.37
N PRO A 270 18.39 5.51 -20.06
CA PRO A 270 17.09 5.13 -19.55
C PRO A 270 16.02 6.13 -20.02
N THR A 271 14.80 5.66 -20.24
CA THR A 271 13.72 6.51 -20.79
C THR A 271 13.32 7.67 -19.85
N GLU A 272 13.62 7.55 -18.55
CA GLU A 272 13.35 8.56 -17.51
C GLU A 272 14.13 9.88 -17.69
N VAL A 273 15.06 9.96 -18.64
CA VAL A 273 15.70 11.24 -19.00
C VAL A 273 14.75 12.20 -19.72
N ILE A 274 13.64 11.70 -20.27
CA ILE A 274 12.59 12.52 -20.87
C ILE A 274 11.54 12.85 -19.80
N ASP A 275 11.24 14.14 -19.59
CA ASP A 275 10.46 14.57 -18.42
C ASP A 275 9.07 13.94 -18.40
N LEU A 276 8.38 13.89 -19.54
CA LEU A 276 7.05 13.29 -19.60
C LEU A 276 7.07 11.78 -19.29
N ASN A 277 8.13 11.08 -19.70
CA ASN A 277 8.30 9.66 -19.39
C ASN A 277 8.63 9.49 -17.90
N PHE A 278 9.47 10.36 -17.35
CA PHE A 278 9.76 10.40 -15.92
C PHE A 278 8.48 10.54 -15.09
N GLU A 279 7.62 11.52 -15.40
CA GLU A 279 6.39 11.76 -14.64
C GLU A 279 5.43 10.56 -14.71
N ALA A 280 5.31 9.92 -15.88
CA ALA A 280 4.49 8.71 -16.02
C ALA A 280 5.02 7.54 -15.20
N ILE A 281 6.35 7.32 -15.22
CA ILE A 281 7.00 6.29 -14.41
C ILE A 281 6.83 6.59 -12.91
N ARG A 282 7.06 7.85 -12.52
CA ARG A 282 6.94 8.28 -11.13
C ARG A 282 5.53 8.07 -10.59
N LEU A 283 4.52 8.36 -11.41
CA LEU A 283 3.12 8.10 -11.08
C LEU A 283 2.85 6.60 -10.94
N ALA A 284 3.31 5.77 -11.89
CA ALA A 284 3.15 4.32 -11.79
C ALA A 284 3.78 3.75 -10.50
N SER A 285 5.02 4.17 -10.18
CA SER A 285 5.66 3.78 -8.92
C SER A 285 4.94 4.35 -7.68
N ALA A 286 4.40 5.58 -7.75
CA ALA A 286 3.61 6.17 -6.66
C ALA A 286 2.28 5.44 -6.42
N MET A 287 1.71 4.83 -7.47
CA MET A 287 0.53 3.97 -7.38
C MET A 287 0.83 2.58 -6.78
N GLY A 288 2.09 2.30 -6.45
CA GLY A 288 2.51 1.04 -5.89
C GLY A 288 2.89 -0.02 -6.94
N ILE A 289 3.08 0.37 -8.21
CA ILE A 289 3.52 -0.56 -9.26
C ILE A 289 5.04 -0.69 -9.28
N ILE A 290 5.55 -1.91 -9.27
CA ILE A 290 6.99 -2.19 -9.41
C ILE A 290 7.38 -1.93 -10.86
N VAL A 291 8.19 -0.90 -11.11
CA VAL A 291 8.65 -0.56 -12.46
C VAL A 291 10.10 -0.99 -12.64
N VAL A 292 10.38 -1.84 -13.62
CA VAL A 292 11.74 -2.23 -14.02
C VAL A 292 12.05 -1.62 -15.38
N ALA A 293 13.23 -1.03 -15.57
CA ALA A 293 13.57 -0.35 -16.82
C ALA A 293 15.00 -0.64 -17.30
N ALA A 294 15.14 -0.80 -18.61
CA ALA A 294 16.43 -0.97 -19.26
C ALA A 294 17.28 0.31 -19.17
N GLY A 295 18.57 0.17 -18.79
CA GLY A 295 19.48 1.31 -18.60
C GLY A 295 20.01 1.95 -19.89
N GLY A 296 19.93 1.27 -21.03
CA GLY A 296 20.41 1.77 -22.33
C GLY A 296 21.73 1.18 -22.81
N ASN A 297 21.90 1.16 -24.14
CA ASN A 297 22.92 0.37 -24.85
C ASN A 297 23.92 1.23 -25.64
N GLY A 298 24.58 2.19 -24.99
CA GLY A 298 25.65 2.99 -25.58
C GLY A 298 25.22 3.68 -26.88
N THR A 299 26.04 3.62 -27.93
CA THR A 299 25.68 4.08 -29.28
C THR A 299 25.28 2.89 -30.16
N ASP A 300 24.45 3.08 -31.20
CA ASP A 300 24.08 2.04 -32.18
C ASP A 300 23.79 0.62 -31.62
N ASN A 301 23.16 0.54 -30.44
CA ASN A 301 22.83 -0.72 -29.75
C ASN A 301 24.04 -1.64 -29.47
N GLY A 302 25.07 -1.12 -28.80
CA GLY A 302 26.25 -1.89 -28.39
C GLY A 302 27.60 -1.23 -28.71
N GLY A 303 27.58 -0.04 -29.28
CA GLY A 303 28.73 0.82 -29.52
C GLY A 303 29.07 1.73 -28.33
N LEU A 304 30.22 2.39 -28.43
CA LEU A 304 30.75 3.32 -27.42
C LEU A 304 30.56 4.78 -27.85
N PRO A 305 30.55 5.75 -26.91
CA PRO A 305 30.67 5.56 -25.46
C PRO A 305 29.36 5.07 -24.80
N ALA A 306 29.49 4.43 -23.62
CA ALA A 306 28.37 4.22 -22.71
C ALA A 306 27.96 5.53 -22.02
N LEU A 307 26.72 5.61 -21.55
CA LEU A 307 26.25 6.73 -20.73
C LEU A 307 26.69 6.57 -19.27
N ASN A 308 27.37 7.58 -18.73
CA ASN A 308 27.62 7.69 -17.29
C ASN A 308 26.54 8.56 -16.64
N LEU A 309 25.70 7.94 -15.80
CA LEU A 309 24.56 8.58 -15.15
C LEU A 309 24.99 9.63 -14.10
N ASP A 310 26.13 9.45 -13.45
CA ASP A 310 26.60 10.36 -12.40
C ASP A 310 27.03 11.73 -12.98
N THR A 311 27.48 11.73 -14.24
CA THR A 311 27.93 12.93 -14.97
C THR A 311 26.91 13.43 -15.98
N TYR A 312 25.79 12.74 -16.15
CA TYR A 312 24.74 13.15 -17.07
C TYR A 312 24.14 14.49 -16.61
N THR A 313 23.93 15.40 -17.56
CA THR A 313 23.23 16.66 -17.31
C THR A 313 22.16 16.93 -18.35
N LYS A 314 21.02 17.44 -17.88
CA LYS A 314 19.93 17.93 -18.72
C LYS A 314 19.63 19.37 -18.36
N GLY A 315 19.89 20.29 -19.30
CA GLY A 315 19.75 21.73 -19.03
C GLY A 315 20.68 22.24 -17.92
N GLY A 316 21.80 21.56 -17.67
CA GLY A 316 22.74 21.86 -16.58
C GLY A 316 22.45 21.14 -15.26
N LEU A 317 21.33 20.42 -15.14
CA LEU A 317 20.92 19.71 -13.92
C LEU A 317 21.36 18.24 -13.94
N GLN A 318 21.90 17.73 -12.83
CA GLN A 318 22.33 16.33 -12.69
C GLN A 318 21.18 15.42 -12.21
N ILE A 319 20.12 15.32 -13.02
CA ILE A 319 18.86 14.66 -12.63
C ILE A 319 18.95 13.15 -12.36
N LEU A 320 20.04 12.50 -12.79
CA LEU A 320 20.26 11.05 -12.62
C LEU A 320 21.37 10.72 -11.60
N ASN A 321 21.97 11.72 -10.94
CA ASN A 321 23.02 11.47 -9.96
C ASN A 321 22.42 11.50 -8.54
N PRO A 322 22.28 10.37 -7.83
CA PRO A 322 21.71 10.34 -6.48
C PRO A 322 22.43 11.22 -5.45
N ALA A 323 23.69 11.61 -5.70
CA ALA A 323 24.43 12.52 -4.82
C ALA A 323 24.19 14.02 -5.14
N SER A 324 23.42 14.34 -6.18
CA SER A 324 23.10 15.71 -6.58
C SER A 324 21.81 16.21 -5.92
N PRO A 325 21.72 17.50 -5.52
CA PRO A 325 20.45 18.11 -5.11
C PRO A 325 19.41 18.17 -6.24
N ASP A 326 19.82 18.04 -7.51
CA ASP A 326 18.93 18.03 -8.67
C ASP A 326 18.32 16.65 -8.96
N PHE A 327 18.72 15.62 -8.20
CA PHE A 327 18.33 14.25 -8.44
C PHE A 327 16.81 14.10 -8.42
N ARG A 328 16.29 13.37 -9.41
CA ARG A 328 14.88 13.01 -9.50
C ARG A 328 14.78 11.50 -9.45
N ASP A 329 14.19 10.98 -8.37
CA ASP A 329 13.93 9.55 -8.28
C ASP A 329 12.56 9.21 -8.88
N SER A 330 12.56 8.46 -9.99
CA SER A 330 11.31 7.96 -10.60
C SER A 330 10.68 6.80 -9.82
N GLY A 331 11.42 6.15 -8.92
CA GLY A 331 11.02 4.93 -8.23
C GLY A 331 11.27 3.64 -9.01
N ALA A 332 11.63 3.72 -10.31
CA ALA A 332 11.96 2.54 -11.11
C ALA A 332 13.30 1.90 -10.73
N ILE A 333 13.40 0.59 -10.96
CA ILE A 333 14.61 -0.22 -10.88
C ILE A 333 15.34 -0.13 -12.22
N ILE A 334 16.49 0.53 -12.27
CA ILE A 334 17.27 0.72 -13.51
C ILE A 334 18.32 -0.38 -13.64
N VAL A 335 18.29 -1.07 -14.79
CA VAL A 335 19.07 -2.30 -14.99
C VAL A 335 20.18 -2.14 -16.03
N ALA A 336 21.42 -2.45 -15.62
CA ALA A 336 22.58 -2.53 -16.49
C ALA A 336 22.77 -3.94 -17.08
N ALA A 337 23.53 -4.02 -18.19
CA ALA A 337 23.89 -5.26 -18.84
C ALA A 337 25.32 -5.70 -18.48
N ALA A 338 25.48 -6.97 -18.14
CA ALA A 338 26.74 -7.59 -17.77
C ALA A 338 27.08 -8.81 -18.63
N THR A 339 28.32 -9.29 -18.55
CA THR A 339 28.75 -10.55 -19.16
C THR A 339 27.94 -11.72 -18.59
N SER A 340 27.62 -12.71 -19.42
CA SER A 340 26.94 -13.94 -18.95
C SER A 340 27.81 -14.84 -18.08
N ALA A 341 29.13 -14.79 -18.24
CA ALA A 341 30.04 -15.58 -17.41
C ALA A 341 30.33 -14.86 -16.09
N ALA A 342 30.20 -15.60 -14.97
CA ALA A 342 30.67 -15.16 -13.67
C ALA A 342 32.20 -15.31 -13.56
N PRO A 343 32.91 -14.43 -12.81
CA PRO A 343 32.38 -13.24 -12.17
C PRO A 343 31.97 -12.18 -13.20
N HIS A 344 30.83 -11.54 -12.99
CA HIS A 344 30.19 -10.68 -13.99
C HIS A 344 30.87 -9.31 -14.07
N THR A 345 31.18 -8.86 -15.28
CA THR A 345 31.66 -7.49 -15.54
C THR A 345 30.66 -6.75 -16.43
N ARG A 346 30.59 -5.42 -16.32
CA ARG A 346 29.67 -4.63 -17.14
C ARG A 346 30.02 -4.79 -18.63
N MET A 347 29.01 -4.91 -19.48
CA MET A 347 29.22 -4.76 -20.91
C MET A 347 29.72 -3.34 -21.19
N SER A 348 30.81 -3.17 -21.93
CA SER A 348 31.50 -1.87 -22.05
C SER A 348 30.59 -0.72 -22.50
N TRP A 349 29.57 -1.03 -23.29
CA TRP A 349 28.54 -0.11 -23.81
C TRP A 349 27.33 0.09 -22.87
N SER A 350 27.14 -0.73 -21.84
CA SER A 350 26.02 -0.59 -20.91
C SER A 350 26.18 0.66 -20.07
N THR A 351 25.07 1.37 -19.84
CA THR A 351 24.99 2.47 -18.88
C THR A 351 25.50 2.09 -17.49
N PHE A 352 26.09 3.05 -16.76
CA PHE A 352 26.62 2.88 -15.41
C PHE A 352 26.50 4.16 -14.57
N GLY A 353 26.64 4.04 -13.26
CA GLY A 353 26.55 5.13 -12.29
C GLY A 353 25.74 4.72 -11.05
N ALA A 354 25.72 5.55 -10.01
CA ALA A 354 25.05 5.26 -8.75
C ALA A 354 23.52 5.11 -8.87
N ARG A 355 22.93 5.55 -9.99
CA ARG A 355 21.50 5.33 -10.31
C ARG A 355 21.19 3.92 -10.81
N ILE A 356 22.18 3.12 -11.19
CA ILE A 356 21.94 1.71 -11.54
C ILE A 356 21.68 0.92 -10.26
N ASP A 357 20.53 0.27 -10.20
CA ASP A 357 20.11 -0.53 -9.04
C ASP A 357 20.58 -1.99 -9.17
N CYS A 358 20.41 -2.56 -10.36
CA CYS A 358 20.69 -3.97 -10.62
C CYS A 358 21.44 -4.16 -11.95
N TYR A 359 22.04 -5.35 -12.12
CA TYR A 359 22.46 -5.84 -13.42
C TYR A 359 21.87 -7.21 -13.72
N GLY A 360 21.82 -7.54 -15.01
CA GLY A 360 21.46 -8.87 -15.52
C GLY A 360 22.37 -9.29 -16.67
N TRP A 361 22.18 -10.50 -17.18
CA TRP A 361 22.91 -10.97 -18.35
C TRP A 361 22.56 -10.13 -19.58
N GLY A 362 23.56 -9.45 -20.14
CA GLY A 362 23.45 -8.62 -21.34
C GLY A 362 23.87 -9.33 -22.64
N GLN A 363 24.13 -10.64 -22.59
CA GLN A 363 24.52 -11.46 -23.73
C GLN A 363 24.21 -12.95 -23.46
N ASN A 364 24.18 -13.76 -24.53
CA ASN A 364 24.02 -15.22 -24.47
C ASN A 364 22.76 -15.68 -23.72
N VAL A 365 21.68 -14.88 -23.77
CA VAL A 365 20.40 -15.25 -23.18
C VAL A 365 19.63 -16.15 -24.15
N ASN A 366 19.29 -17.36 -23.67
CA ASN A 366 18.49 -18.33 -24.40
C ASN A 366 17.00 -18.14 -24.07
N THR A 367 16.18 -17.92 -25.08
CA THR A 367 14.76 -17.57 -24.93
C THR A 367 14.02 -17.82 -26.26
N THR A 368 12.70 -17.66 -26.26
CA THR A 368 11.86 -17.59 -27.47
C THR A 368 12.36 -16.51 -28.44
N ALA A 369 11.97 -16.59 -29.70
CA ALA A 369 12.30 -15.62 -30.74
C ALA A 369 11.19 -15.55 -31.78
N SER A 370 11.31 -14.60 -32.71
CA SER A 370 10.36 -14.49 -33.81
C SER A 370 11.05 -13.87 -35.03
N ASN A 371 10.27 -13.42 -35.99
CA ASN A 371 10.70 -12.59 -37.10
C ASN A 371 9.60 -11.59 -37.46
N SER A 372 9.83 -10.75 -38.46
CA SER A 372 8.84 -9.75 -38.87
C SER A 372 7.51 -10.33 -39.34
N SER A 373 7.50 -11.59 -39.79
CA SER A 373 6.28 -12.31 -40.20
C SER A 373 5.56 -12.97 -39.02
N GLY A 374 6.09 -12.84 -37.80
CA GLY A 374 5.49 -13.36 -36.58
C GLY A 374 5.63 -14.87 -36.41
N ALA A 375 6.76 -15.47 -36.77
CA ALA A 375 6.99 -16.89 -36.53
C ALA A 375 6.78 -17.28 -35.06
N THR A 376 6.12 -18.41 -34.84
CA THR A 376 5.60 -18.85 -33.54
C THR A 376 6.43 -19.96 -32.91
N ASP A 377 7.52 -20.40 -33.54
CA ASP A 377 8.31 -21.59 -33.22
C ASP A 377 9.83 -21.34 -33.24
N LEU A 378 10.24 -20.07 -33.19
CA LEU A 378 11.65 -19.69 -33.23
C LEU A 378 12.20 -19.45 -31.83
N TYR A 379 13.51 -19.66 -31.69
CA TYR A 379 14.22 -19.44 -30.43
C TYR A 379 15.60 -18.87 -30.70
N SER A 380 16.16 -18.20 -29.71
CA SER A 380 17.46 -17.54 -29.78
C SER A 380 18.36 -18.04 -28.66
N THR A 381 19.66 -18.13 -28.91
CA THR A 381 20.68 -18.40 -27.89
C THR A 381 21.59 -17.20 -27.62
N SER A 382 21.32 -16.08 -28.30
CA SER A 382 22.21 -14.92 -28.35
C SER A 382 21.47 -13.61 -28.08
N PHE A 383 20.34 -13.64 -27.37
CA PHE A 383 19.70 -12.39 -26.96
C PHE A 383 20.61 -11.64 -25.98
N GLY A 384 20.59 -10.32 -26.05
CA GLY A 384 21.56 -9.45 -25.40
C GLY A 384 21.10 -8.00 -25.37
N GLY A 385 21.86 -7.15 -24.70
CA GLY A 385 21.46 -5.78 -24.38
C GLY A 385 21.01 -5.64 -22.92
N THR A 386 20.83 -4.40 -22.48
CA THR A 386 20.04 -4.12 -21.27
C THR A 386 18.65 -4.74 -21.38
N SER A 387 18.10 -4.90 -22.60
CA SER A 387 16.85 -5.60 -22.87
C SER A 387 16.83 -7.10 -22.61
N SER A 388 17.97 -7.76 -22.43
CA SER A 388 17.99 -9.13 -21.91
C SER A 388 18.22 -9.16 -20.40
N ALA A 389 18.77 -8.08 -19.84
CA ALA A 389 19.06 -7.96 -18.41
C ALA A 389 17.84 -7.53 -17.59
N SER A 390 17.09 -6.53 -18.05
CA SER A 390 15.87 -6.05 -17.39
C SER A 390 14.75 -7.09 -17.24
N PRO A 391 14.47 -8.00 -18.21
CA PRO A 391 13.50 -9.08 -17.97
C PRO A 391 14.00 -10.12 -16.95
N ILE A 392 15.31 -10.31 -16.80
CA ILE A 392 15.84 -11.20 -15.74
C ILE A 392 15.53 -10.64 -14.36
N VAL A 393 15.74 -9.33 -14.16
CA VAL A 393 15.40 -8.64 -12.91
C VAL A 393 13.88 -8.59 -12.69
N THR A 394 13.10 -8.41 -13.75
CA THR A 394 11.62 -8.46 -13.71
C THR A 394 11.12 -9.82 -13.24
N GLY A 395 11.68 -10.90 -13.79
CA GLY A 395 11.37 -12.26 -13.34
C GLY A 395 11.70 -12.47 -11.87
N ALA A 396 12.85 -11.98 -11.41
CA ALA A 396 13.22 -12.04 -10.00
C ALA A 396 12.22 -11.29 -9.10
N ALA A 397 11.77 -10.10 -9.50
CA ALA A 397 10.76 -9.33 -8.77
C ALA A 397 9.44 -10.12 -8.63
N LEU A 398 8.98 -10.77 -9.69
CA LEU A 398 7.76 -11.59 -9.68
C LEU A 398 7.90 -12.80 -8.75
N CYS A 399 9.03 -13.50 -8.79
CA CYS A 399 9.32 -14.61 -7.86
C CYS A 399 9.30 -14.13 -6.39
N VAL A 400 9.96 -13.01 -6.10
CA VAL A 400 10.03 -12.45 -4.74
C VAL A 400 8.65 -12.04 -4.26
N GLN A 401 7.88 -11.33 -5.10
CA GLN A 401 6.55 -10.86 -4.74
C GLN A 401 5.60 -12.04 -4.48
N GLY A 402 5.62 -13.06 -5.35
CA GLY A 402 4.77 -14.23 -5.19
C GLY A 402 5.07 -15.02 -3.91
N VAL A 403 6.35 -15.21 -3.58
CA VAL A 403 6.71 -15.85 -2.30
C VAL A 403 6.32 -14.98 -1.10
N TYR A 404 6.54 -13.67 -1.18
CA TYR A 404 6.19 -12.75 -0.09
C TYR A 404 4.69 -12.75 0.18
N GLU A 405 3.87 -12.63 -0.87
CA GLU A 405 2.41 -12.66 -0.78
C GLU A 405 1.92 -14.00 -0.24
N ALA A 406 2.47 -15.12 -0.71
CA ALA A 406 2.10 -16.44 -0.22
C ALA A 406 2.43 -16.67 1.27
N GLN A 407 3.49 -16.04 1.78
CA GLN A 407 3.92 -16.17 3.18
C GLN A 407 3.20 -15.20 4.13
N ASN A 408 2.91 -13.98 3.67
CA ASN A 408 2.49 -12.89 4.54
C ASN A 408 1.03 -12.43 4.31
N GLY A 409 0.44 -12.76 3.15
CA GLY A 409 -0.93 -12.37 2.80
C GLY A 409 -1.09 -10.94 2.28
N PHE A 410 0.01 -10.21 2.08
CA PHE A 410 0.06 -8.89 1.48
C PHE A 410 1.30 -8.75 0.60
N ARG A 411 1.39 -7.67 -0.19
CA ARG A 411 2.41 -7.47 -1.23
C ARG A 411 3.44 -6.43 -0.83
N LEU A 412 4.66 -6.55 -1.36
CA LEU A 412 5.70 -5.53 -1.23
C LEU A 412 5.39 -4.31 -2.09
N SER A 413 5.70 -3.13 -1.57
CA SER A 413 5.71 -1.89 -2.33
C SER A 413 6.89 -1.83 -3.32
N PRO A 414 6.86 -0.92 -4.31
CA PRO A 414 7.96 -0.73 -5.26
C PRO A 414 9.28 -0.38 -4.57
N GLY A 415 9.23 0.45 -3.53
CA GLY A 415 10.40 0.83 -2.75
C GLY A 415 11.01 -0.34 -1.99
N GLN A 416 10.17 -1.20 -1.39
CA GLN A 416 10.62 -2.42 -0.73
C GLN A 416 11.25 -3.40 -1.72
N MET A 417 10.59 -3.65 -2.85
CA MET A 417 11.11 -4.52 -3.90
C MET A 417 12.46 -4.04 -4.42
N ARG A 418 12.57 -2.74 -4.76
CA ARG A 418 13.83 -2.14 -5.24
C ARG A 418 14.95 -2.35 -4.23
N ARG A 419 14.71 -2.05 -2.94
CA ARG A 419 15.70 -2.26 -1.88
C ARG A 419 16.17 -3.71 -1.81
N ILE A 420 15.24 -4.68 -1.85
CA ILE A 420 15.58 -6.11 -1.79
C ILE A 420 16.43 -6.54 -2.98
N LEU A 421 16.06 -6.12 -4.20
CA LEU A 421 16.76 -6.53 -5.43
C LEU A 421 18.09 -5.80 -5.62
N SER A 422 18.26 -4.61 -5.05
CA SER A 422 19.48 -3.80 -5.18
C SER A 422 20.46 -3.94 -3.99
N ASP A 423 20.12 -4.71 -2.95
CA ASP A 423 20.95 -4.81 -1.74
C ASP A 423 22.21 -5.65 -2.00
N PRO A 424 23.43 -5.07 -1.89
CA PRO A 424 24.68 -5.78 -2.15
C PRO A 424 25.09 -6.80 -1.08
N THR A 425 24.40 -6.82 0.06
CA THR A 425 24.68 -7.77 1.15
C THR A 425 24.02 -9.13 0.94
N ILE A 426 22.95 -9.18 0.13
CA ILE A 426 22.14 -10.38 -0.12
C ILE A 426 22.07 -10.77 -1.60
N ASN A 427 22.67 -10.01 -2.50
CA ASN A 427 22.66 -10.29 -3.94
C ASN A 427 24.08 -10.50 -4.49
N THR A 428 24.18 -10.98 -5.74
CA THR A 428 25.47 -11.30 -6.35
C THR A 428 26.22 -10.03 -6.75
N PRO A 429 27.38 -9.73 -6.14
CA PRO A 429 28.15 -8.54 -6.48
C PRO A 429 28.82 -8.69 -7.87
N PRO A 430 29.18 -7.57 -8.53
CA PRO A 430 30.01 -7.63 -9.74
C PRO A 430 31.39 -8.21 -9.43
N ALA A 431 32.15 -8.55 -10.49
CA ALA A 431 33.54 -8.93 -10.36
C ALA A 431 34.34 -7.85 -9.59
N ALA A 432 35.27 -8.25 -8.73
CA ALA A 432 36.08 -7.28 -7.96
C ALA A 432 36.89 -6.30 -8.83
N THR A 433 37.13 -6.65 -10.10
CA THR A 433 37.80 -5.79 -11.10
C THR A 433 36.87 -4.77 -11.75
N GLU A 434 35.57 -4.93 -11.60
CA GLU A 434 34.56 -4.01 -12.11
C GLU A 434 34.38 -2.86 -11.11
N THR A 435 34.74 -1.66 -11.54
CA THR A 435 34.74 -0.45 -10.70
C THR A 435 33.70 0.57 -11.15
N THR A 436 33.01 0.30 -12.26
CA THR A 436 31.91 1.14 -12.73
C THR A 436 30.63 0.67 -12.05
N ALA A 437 29.99 1.56 -11.26
CA ALA A 437 28.80 1.25 -10.49
C ALA A 437 27.68 0.67 -11.39
N MET A 438 27.48 -0.65 -11.33
CA MET A 438 26.53 -1.39 -12.17
C MET A 438 25.46 -2.12 -11.34
N GLY A 439 25.35 -1.82 -10.04
CA GLY A 439 24.43 -2.51 -9.14
C GLY A 439 24.83 -3.97 -8.87
N VAL A 440 23.84 -4.81 -8.59
CA VAL A 440 23.98 -6.23 -8.22
C VAL A 440 23.04 -7.13 -9.03
N LEU A 441 23.35 -8.42 -9.15
CA LEU A 441 22.46 -9.40 -9.78
C LEU A 441 21.61 -10.07 -8.70
N PRO A 442 20.26 -10.03 -8.81
CA PRO A 442 19.39 -10.68 -7.84
C PRO A 442 19.75 -12.15 -7.60
N ASP A 443 19.82 -12.57 -6.34
CA ASP A 443 20.02 -13.96 -5.94
C ASP A 443 18.78 -14.44 -5.17
N LEU A 444 17.89 -15.16 -5.86
CA LEU A 444 16.63 -15.60 -5.28
C LEU A 444 16.82 -16.57 -4.12
N ALA A 445 17.91 -17.35 -4.07
CA ALA A 445 18.13 -18.23 -2.92
C ALA A 445 18.57 -17.46 -1.68
N SER A 446 19.39 -16.43 -1.85
CA SER A 446 19.80 -15.56 -0.75
C SER A 446 18.63 -14.71 -0.27
N ILE A 447 17.87 -14.08 -1.18
CA ILE A 447 16.69 -13.28 -0.86
C ILE A 447 15.63 -14.10 -0.12
N LEU A 448 15.29 -15.29 -0.64
CA LEU A 448 14.17 -16.09 -0.15
C LEU A 448 14.57 -17.07 0.97
N GLY A 449 15.82 -17.52 0.99
CA GLY A 449 16.37 -18.44 2.01
C GLY A 449 16.52 -17.82 3.40
N GLY A 450 16.43 -16.49 3.50
CA GLY A 450 16.44 -15.74 4.77
C GLY A 450 15.07 -15.52 5.43
N GLN A 451 13.96 -16.07 4.88
CA GLN A 451 12.58 -15.69 5.24
C GLN A 451 12.37 -14.15 5.22
N LEU A 452 12.45 -13.51 4.05
CA LEU A 452 12.00 -12.12 3.78
C LEU A 452 12.00 -11.17 5.01
N GLN A 453 13.12 -11.04 5.73
CA GLN A 453 13.26 -10.13 6.89
C GLN A 453 13.58 -8.70 6.46
N LEU A 454 12.89 -8.15 5.48
CA LEU A 454 13.40 -6.96 4.80
C LEU A 454 12.32 -5.89 4.69
N THR A 455 12.09 -5.30 5.85
CA THR A 455 11.81 -3.90 6.17
C THR A 455 10.58 -3.76 7.06
N PRO A 456 10.67 -2.96 8.14
CA PRO A 456 9.47 -2.48 8.81
C PRO A 456 8.65 -1.63 7.83
N ASP A 457 7.35 -1.58 8.05
CA ASP A 457 6.37 -0.72 7.38
C ASP A 457 5.51 -0.15 8.49
N VAL A 458 5.90 1.04 8.94
CA VAL A 458 5.37 1.63 10.16
C VAL A 458 4.30 2.64 9.84
N TYR A 459 3.18 2.58 10.54
CA TYR A 459 2.08 3.48 10.30
C TYR A 459 1.44 4.04 11.55
N LEU A 460 0.87 5.24 11.39
CA LEU A 460 -0.12 5.82 12.30
C LEU A 460 -1.47 5.73 11.64
N ARG A 461 -2.54 5.58 12.42
CA ARG A 461 -3.89 5.55 11.85
C ARG A 461 -4.44 6.96 11.64
N ASP A 462 -5.09 7.19 10.51
CA ASP A 462 -5.86 8.39 10.21
C ASP A 462 -7.25 8.40 10.86
N PHE A 463 -7.79 7.21 11.15
CA PHE A 463 -9.04 7.03 11.87
C PHE A 463 -9.12 5.66 12.55
N VAL A 464 -10.08 5.48 13.45
CA VAL A 464 -10.31 4.17 14.08
C VAL A 464 -10.76 3.15 13.03
N GLY A 465 -9.96 2.10 12.84
CA GLY A 465 -10.18 1.06 11.84
C GLY A 465 -9.38 1.24 10.55
N ASP A 466 -8.55 2.28 10.48
CA ASP A 466 -7.49 2.36 9.48
C ASP A 466 -6.46 1.24 9.70
N LEU A 467 -6.05 0.63 8.59
CA LEU A 467 -5.14 -0.50 8.52
C LEU A 467 -3.80 -0.11 7.90
N GLY A 468 -3.46 1.17 7.76
CA GLY A 468 -2.19 1.57 7.13
C GLY A 468 -2.16 1.39 5.61
N GLU A 469 -3.30 1.05 5.00
CA GLU A 469 -3.47 0.89 3.55
C GLU A 469 -4.07 2.17 2.92
N PRO A 470 -3.77 2.47 1.63
CA PRO A 470 -4.39 3.61 0.94
C PRO A 470 -5.92 3.59 1.02
N HIS A 471 -6.51 4.73 1.39
CA HIS A 471 -7.94 4.77 1.69
C HIS A 471 -8.68 6.03 1.25
N THR A 472 -9.99 5.87 1.02
CA THR A 472 -10.93 6.98 0.85
C THR A 472 -11.57 7.43 2.18
N GLY A 473 -11.04 6.92 3.30
CA GLY A 473 -11.53 7.16 4.66
C GLY A 473 -11.33 8.59 5.16
N SER A 474 -11.59 8.78 6.46
CA SER A 474 -11.41 10.09 7.11
C SER A 474 -9.94 10.33 7.37
N ILE A 475 -9.35 11.29 6.67
CA ILE A 475 -7.94 11.62 6.85
C ILE A 475 -7.70 12.29 8.21
N SER A 476 -8.56 13.20 8.69
CA SER A 476 -8.26 14.08 9.84
C SER A 476 -8.81 13.66 11.20
N ALA A 477 -8.74 12.37 11.54
CA ALA A 477 -9.40 11.84 12.74
C ALA A 477 -8.53 10.86 13.55
N SER A 478 -7.20 11.06 13.53
CA SER A 478 -6.26 10.09 14.07
C SER A 478 -6.56 9.73 15.53
N PRO A 479 -6.59 8.45 15.90
CA PRO A 479 -6.59 8.04 17.30
C PRO A 479 -5.19 8.01 17.91
N ASP A 480 -4.13 8.26 17.13
CA ASP A 480 -2.75 7.89 17.49
C ASP A 480 -1.85 9.04 17.91
N ILE A 481 -2.39 10.27 17.93
CA ILE A 481 -1.77 11.40 18.64
C ILE A 481 -2.64 11.74 19.84
N ILE A 482 -2.09 11.63 21.05
CA ILE A 482 -2.83 11.73 22.31
C ILE A 482 -2.16 12.80 23.18
N VAL A 483 -2.91 13.82 23.62
CA VAL A 483 -2.40 14.80 24.60
C VAL A 483 -3.06 14.66 25.96
N ARG A 484 -2.27 14.77 27.04
CA ARG A 484 -2.72 14.77 28.44
C ARG A 484 -2.13 15.96 29.20
N ASN A 485 -2.86 16.45 30.19
CA ASN A 485 -2.42 17.57 31.05
C ASN A 485 -1.55 17.11 32.24
N ALA A 486 -1.34 15.80 32.37
CA ALA A 486 -0.45 15.19 33.34
C ALA A 486 0.25 14.00 32.69
N ALA A 487 1.52 13.78 33.06
CA ALA A 487 2.30 12.67 32.57
C ALA A 487 1.70 11.33 33.03
N VAL A 488 1.60 10.40 32.11
CA VAL A 488 1.23 9.01 32.31
C VAL A 488 2.50 8.18 32.53
N ALA A 489 2.56 7.45 33.64
CA ALA A 489 3.76 6.72 34.06
C ALA A 489 4.06 5.48 33.18
N ASN A 490 3.04 4.83 32.62
CA ASN A 490 3.22 3.71 31.69
C ASN A 490 2.34 3.91 30.45
N PRO A 491 2.82 4.67 29.45
CA PRO A 491 2.06 4.98 28.24
C PRO A 491 1.68 3.74 27.44
N GLN A 492 2.56 2.73 27.35
CA GLN A 492 2.24 1.47 26.68
C GLN A 492 1.04 0.77 27.33
N ALA A 493 0.98 0.68 28.66
CA ALA A 493 -0.17 0.06 29.34
C ALA A 493 -1.44 0.92 29.25
N ALA A 494 -1.29 2.25 29.22
CA ALA A 494 -2.43 3.17 29.18
C ALA A 494 -3.04 3.32 27.78
N PHE A 495 -2.21 3.23 26.73
CA PHE A 495 -2.60 3.60 25.37
C PHE A 495 -2.23 2.56 24.30
N GLY A 496 -1.27 1.69 24.53
CA GLY A 496 -0.86 0.67 23.56
C GLY A 496 -1.81 -0.54 23.49
N GLU A 497 -1.34 -1.60 22.85
CA GLU A 497 -2.08 -2.86 22.65
C GLU A 497 -2.57 -3.44 23.99
N GLY A 498 -3.86 -3.77 24.07
CA GLY A 498 -4.50 -4.33 25.27
C GLY A 498 -4.87 -3.31 26.34
N SER A 499 -4.66 -2.01 26.11
CA SER A 499 -5.09 -0.93 27.01
C SER A 499 -6.62 -0.76 27.08
N GLY A 500 -7.36 -1.25 26.08
CA GLY A 500 -8.79 -0.99 25.92
C GLY A 500 -9.11 0.41 25.36
N THR A 501 -8.09 1.13 24.89
CA THR A 501 -8.21 2.46 24.27
C THR A 501 -7.94 2.48 22.76
N GLU A 502 -7.70 1.32 22.16
CA GLU A 502 -7.27 1.12 20.78
C GLU A 502 -8.31 1.66 19.79
N MET A 503 -9.59 1.57 20.16
CA MET A 503 -10.75 1.96 19.34
C MET A 503 -11.40 3.27 19.82
N LEU A 504 -10.72 4.04 20.68
CA LEU A 504 -11.26 5.29 21.23
C LEU A 504 -10.82 6.51 20.42
N ASN A 505 -11.73 7.03 19.58
CA ASN A 505 -11.49 8.25 18.80
C ASN A 505 -11.62 9.57 19.62
N ASN A 506 -11.88 9.51 20.93
CA ASN A 506 -12.02 10.71 21.77
C ASN A 506 -10.89 10.86 22.80
N LEU A 507 -9.84 10.05 22.68
CA LEU A 507 -8.69 10.13 23.57
C LEU A 507 -7.88 11.41 23.32
N GLY A 508 -7.37 11.99 24.42
CA GLY A 508 -6.41 13.10 24.48
C GLY A 508 -6.59 14.24 23.48
N HIS A 509 -7.58 15.11 23.72
CA HIS A 509 -7.95 16.21 22.81
C HIS A 509 -7.98 17.60 23.49
N THR A 510 -7.56 17.69 24.74
CA THR A 510 -7.58 18.93 25.54
C THR A 510 -6.18 19.23 26.05
N VAL A 511 -5.71 20.43 25.74
CA VAL A 511 -4.48 21.05 26.22
C VAL A 511 -4.86 22.14 27.19
N THR A 512 -4.23 22.18 28.35
CA THR A 512 -4.50 23.23 29.34
C THR A 512 -3.45 24.31 29.21
N SER A 513 -3.87 25.56 29.06
CA SER A 513 -2.97 26.71 28.99
C SER A 513 -2.25 26.94 30.33
N GLY A 514 -1.09 27.60 30.28
CA GLY A 514 -0.35 27.99 31.49
C GLY A 514 0.36 26.84 32.23
N GLN A 515 0.36 25.62 31.70
CA GLN A 515 1.12 24.48 32.23
C GLN A 515 1.70 23.61 31.11
N ASP A 516 2.66 22.75 31.48
CA ASP A 516 3.20 21.76 30.55
C ASP A 516 2.15 20.69 30.25
N ASN A 517 2.15 20.21 29.01
CA ASN A 517 1.28 19.13 28.55
C ASN A 517 2.13 18.00 27.97
N PHE A 518 1.56 16.80 27.87
CA PHE A 518 2.30 15.59 27.53
C PHE A 518 1.66 14.94 26.30
N ILE A 519 2.41 14.84 25.21
CA ILE A 519 1.96 14.26 23.94
C ILE A 519 2.53 12.85 23.83
N TYR A 520 1.66 11.91 23.46
CA TYR A 520 1.97 10.51 23.21
C TYR A 520 1.61 10.17 21.78
N VAL A 521 2.41 9.29 21.19
CA VAL A 521 2.18 8.77 19.85
C VAL A 521 2.10 7.26 19.90
N ARG A 522 1.22 6.68 19.10
CA ARG A 522 1.16 5.24 18.87
C ARG A 522 1.39 4.92 17.41
N ALA A 523 1.98 3.77 17.14
CA ALA A 523 2.14 3.26 15.79
C ALA A 523 2.02 1.74 15.75
N GLN A 524 1.79 1.22 14.55
CA GLN A 524 1.79 -0.20 14.24
C GLN A 524 2.81 -0.48 13.13
N ASN A 525 3.09 -1.75 12.89
CA ASN A 525 4.05 -2.18 11.88
C ASN A 525 3.49 -3.37 11.09
N GLN A 526 3.27 -3.17 9.79
CA GLN A 526 2.83 -4.20 8.84
C GLN A 526 4.00 -4.93 8.20
N GLY A 527 5.20 -4.39 8.33
CA GLY A 527 6.40 -4.93 7.74
C GLY A 527 6.82 -6.25 8.37
N SER A 528 7.69 -6.95 7.67
CA SER A 528 8.19 -8.26 8.09
C SER A 528 9.39 -8.20 9.05
N ALA A 529 9.82 -6.99 9.44
CA ALA A 529 10.86 -6.76 10.44
C ALA A 529 10.40 -5.76 11.51
N ALA A 530 10.85 -5.94 12.75
CA ALA A 530 10.58 -4.96 13.81
C ALA A 530 11.23 -3.60 13.46
N ALA A 531 10.53 -2.51 13.78
CA ALA A 531 11.01 -1.16 13.52
C ALA A 531 11.78 -0.63 14.73
N THR A 532 13.09 -0.86 14.75
CA THR A 532 13.99 -0.33 15.78
C THR A 532 14.57 1.01 15.33
N GLY A 533 14.39 2.04 16.17
CA GLY A 533 14.89 3.39 15.88
C GLY A 533 13.91 4.26 15.07
N ALA A 534 12.63 3.89 15.02
CA ALA A 534 11.59 4.77 14.49
C ALA A 534 11.42 6.02 15.37
N SER A 535 10.96 7.12 14.79
CA SER A 535 10.66 8.36 15.51
C SER A 535 9.50 9.11 14.87
N THR A 536 8.75 9.89 15.64
CA THR A 536 7.64 10.70 15.12
C THR A 536 7.88 12.18 15.33
N ALA A 537 7.96 12.96 14.26
CA ALA A 537 7.96 14.42 14.32
C ALA A 537 6.52 14.93 14.51
N ILE A 538 6.31 15.81 15.50
CA ILE A 538 5.01 16.39 15.83
C ILE A 538 5.01 17.89 15.54
N PHE A 539 3.95 18.33 14.89
CA PHE A 539 3.66 19.74 14.59
C PHE A 539 2.28 20.10 15.10
N TRP A 540 2.02 21.38 15.32
CA TRP A 540 0.67 21.92 15.48
C TRP A 540 0.36 22.95 14.40
N SER A 541 -0.92 23.12 14.08
CA SER A 541 -1.38 24.10 13.09
C SER A 541 -2.72 24.72 13.51
N PRO A 542 -2.98 25.99 13.16
CA PRO A 542 -4.31 26.58 13.29
C PRO A 542 -5.36 25.73 12.57
N VAL A 543 -6.55 25.58 13.16
CA VAL A 543 -7.57 24.75 12.55
C VAL A 543 -7.99 25.27 11.16
N SER A 544 -7.96 24.37 10.20
CA SER A 544 -8.22 24.66 8.80
C SER A 544 -8.91 23.48 8.11
N THR A 545 -9.69 23.76 7.07
CA THR A 545 -10.22 22.73 6.15
C THR A 545 -9.15 22.10 5.26
N MET A 546 -7.91 22.59 5.30
CA MET A 546 -6.73 22.01 4.66
C MET A 546 -5.47 22.47 5.43
N LEU A 547 -4.72 21.54 6.02
CA LEU A 547 -3.54 21.83 6.85
C LEU A 547 -2.29 21.93 5.97
N THR A 548 -2.12 23.06 5.30
CA THR A 548 -0.96 23.29 4.43
C THR A 548 0.34 23.40 5.26
N PRO A 549 1.49 22.92 4.74
CA PRO A 549 2.75 22.85 5.49
C PRO A 549 3.25 24.19 6.03
N ASP A 550 2.95 25.30 5.34
CA ASP A 550 3.31 26.65 5.77
C ASP A 550 2.62 27.09 7.07
N LEU A 551 1.60 26.35 7.52
CA LEU A 551 0.89 26.57 8.79
C LEU A 551 1.37 25.65 9.92
N TRP A 552 2.34 24.77 9.66
CA TRP A 552 2.81 23.79 10.64
C TRP A 552 3.90 24.40 11.53
N ASN A 553 3.73 24.26 12.83
CA ASN A 553 4.65 24.76 13.84
C ASN A 553 5.23 23.55 14.58
N PRO A 554 6.56 23.36 14.59
CA PRO A 554 7.16 22.20 15.21
C PRO A 554 6.92 22.20 16.73
N VAL A 555 6.56 21.04 17.26
CA VAL A 555 6.47 20.78 18.70
C VAL A 555 7.71 20.04 19.17
N GLY A 556 8.10 18.98 18.46
CA GLY A 556 9.28 18.17 18.76
C GLY A 556 9.21 16.79 18.10
N THR A 557 10.23 15.96 18.37
CA THR A 557 10.31 14.59 17.84
C THR A 557 10.29 13.59 18.98
N ILE A 558 9.49 12.53 18.83
CA ILE A 558 9.30 11.46 19.80
C ILE A 558 10.03 10.21 19.32
N PRO A 559 11.02 9.68 20.06
CA PRO A 559 11.57 8.38 19.74
C PRO A 559 10.51 7.30 20.01
N MET A 560 10.28 6.42 19.04
CA MET A 560 9.40 5.28 19.20
C MET A 560 10.16 4.12 19.86
N PRO A 561 9.54 3.37 20.78
CA PRO A 561 10.01 2.05 21.17
C PRO A 561 10.06 1.13 19.94
N ASP A 562 10.77 0.00 20.04
CA ASP A 562 10.76 -1.02 19.00
C ASP A 562 9.31 -1.40 18.63
N ILE A 563 8.90 -1.11 17.40
CA ILE A 563 7.54 -1.42 16.93
C ILE A 563 7.58 -2.83 16.32
N PRO A 564 7.05 -3.86 17.00
CA PRO A 564 7.19 -5.23 16.54
C PRO A 564 6.26 -5.50 15.35
N THR A 565 6.61 -6.49 14.55
CA THR A 565 5.79 -6.98 13.43
C THR A 565 4.43 -7.49 13.90
N GLY A 566 3.47 -7.60 12.99
CA GLY A 566 2.14 -8.16 13.27
C GLY A 566 1.19 -7.13 13.87
N GLU A 567 1.38 -5.86 13.52
CA GLU A 567 0.45 -4.77 13.82
C GLU A 567 0.17 -4.58 15.31
N VAL A 568 1.16 -4.81 16.17
CA VAL A 568 1.02 -4.55 17.61
C VAL A 568 1.04 -3.04 17.84
N LEU A 569 0.00 -2.50 18.48
CA LEU A 569 -0.07 -1.07 18.79
C LEU A 569 0.95 -0.68 19.87
N THR A 570 2.03 -0.04 19.44
CA THR A 570 3.13 0.42 20.30
C THR A 570 2.98 1.90 20.59
N CYS A 571 3.05 2.29 21.86
CA CYS A 571 2.98 3.67 22.33
C CYS A 571 4.34 4.15 22.83
N ALA A 572 4.75 5.32 22.36
CA ALA A 572 5.95 5.97 22.85
C ALA A 572 5.78 6.64 24.22
N ASP A 573 6.92 6.96 24.82
CA ASP A 573 6.99 7.83 25.99
C ASP A 573 6.56 9.27 25.66
N ALA A 574 6.29 10.05 26.71
CA ALA A 574 5.77 11.40 26.57
C ALA A 574 6.78 12.36 25.94
N LEU A 575 6.33 13.17 24.98
CA LEU A 575 6.91 14.47 24.70
C LEU A 575 6.29 15.51 25.63
N THR A 576 7.11 16.10 26.49
CA THR A 576 6.70 17.29 27.25
C THR A 576 6.62 18.47 26.29
N TRP A 577 5.41 19.01 26.10
CA TRP A 577 5.16 20.27 25.39
C TRP A 577 5.11 21.43 26.40
N PRO A 578 6.14 22.30 26.44
CA PRO A 578 6.26 23.31 27.48
C PRO A 578 5.15 24.37 27.40
N ALA A 579 4.68 24.84 28.55
CA ALA A 579 3.63 25.85 28.65
C ALA A 579 3.84 27.08 27.74
N ALA A 580 5.09 27.53 27.62
CA ALA A 580 5.47 28.71 26.85
C ALA A 580 5.38 28.53 25.32
N GLN A 581 5.27 27.29 24.82
CA GLN A 581 5.20 26.96 23.40
C GLN A 581 3.77 26.59 22.95
N ILE A 582 2.83 26.53 23.88
CA ILE A 582 1.43 26.21 23.60
C ILE A 582 0.77 27.45 22.99
N PRO A 583 0.03 27.31 21.88
CA PRO A 583 -0.69 28.44 21.30
C PRO A 583 -1.77 28.97 22.26
N GLY A 584 -2.32 30.14 21.96
CA GLY A 584 -3.42 30.70 22.75
C GLY A 584 -4.66 29.79 22.79
N GLU A 585 -5.65 30.16 23.59
CA GLU A 585 -6.93 29.45 23.64
C GLU A 585 -7.57 29.34 22.26
N GLY A 586 -8.07 28.14 21.94
CA GLY A 586 -8.66 27.90 20.63
C GLY A 586 -8.67 26.44 20.21
N HIS A 587 -8.97 26.24 18.94
CA HIS A 587 -9.03 24.93 18.28
C HIS A 587 -7.91 24.81 17.25
N TYR A 588 -7.21 23.67 17.29
CA TYR A 588 -5.98 23.43 16.54
C TYR A 588 -5.91 21.98 16.08
N CYS A 589 -4.93 21.69 15.24
CA CYS A 589 -4.64 20.34 14.77
C CYS A 589 -3.18 19.99 15.09
N PHE A 590 -2.93 18.78 15.58
CA PHE A 590 -1.63 18.13 15.50
C PHE A 590 -1.45 17.50 14.13
N ILE A 591 -0.20 17.43 13.69
CA ILE A 591 0.28 16.64 12.56
C ILE A 591 1.42 15.78 13.09
N GLY A 592 1.43 14.49 12.73
CA GLY A 592 2.51 13.56 13.05
C GLY A 592 3.09 12.97 11.79
N LEU A 593 4.42 12.90 11.72
CA LEU A 593 5.18 12.22 10.65
C LEU A 593 6.05 11.14 11.29
N LEU A 594 5.77 9.87 11.01
CA LEU A 594 6.50 8.71 11.52
C LEU A 594 7.61 8.32 10.55
N ASP A 595 8.84 8.42 11.02
CA ASP A 595 10.06 8.16 10.26
C ASP A 595 10.74 6.89 10.77
N HIS A 596 11.26 6.09 9.85
CA HIS A 596 12.18 5.01 10.13
C HIS A 596 13.24 4.91 9.01
N PRO A 597 14.52 4.58 9.29
CA PRO A 597 15.57 4.57 8.27
C PRO A 597 15.30 3.65 7.05
N LEU A 598 14.53 2.58 7.26
CA LEU A 598 14.11 1.63 6.23
C LEU A 598 12.68 1.88 5.71
N ASP A 599 11.97 2.84 6.31
CA ASP A 599 10.61 3.26 5.95
C ASP A 599 10.45 4.76 6.27
N PRO A 600 11.08 5.64 5.45
CA PRO A 600 11.27 7.03 5.80
C PRO A 600 9.98 7.83 5.71
N ALA A 601 9.81 8.78 6.61
CA ALA A 601 8.74 9.76 6.50
C ALA A 601 8.96 10.62 5.24
N PRO A 602 7.88 11.04 4.56
CA PRO A 602 7.98 11.99 3.47
C PRO A 602 8.60 13.32 3.92
N VAL A 603 9.40 13.91 3.05
CA VAL A 603 10.17 15.12 3.35
C VAL A 603 9.23 16.33 3.27
N LEU A 604 9.36 17.29 4.18
CA LEU A 604 8.48 18.48 4.22
C LEU A 604 8.43 19.26 2.89
N ALA A 605 9.52 19.26 2.12
CA ALA A 605 9.59 19.89 0.81
C ALA A 605 8.64 19.22 -0.22
N ASP A 606 8.40 17.91 -0.09
CA ASP A 606 7.47 17.19 -0.97
C ASP A 606 6.03 17.66 -0.76
N PHE A 607 5.69 18.14 0.44
CA PHE A 607 4.36 18.72 0.72
C PHE A 607 4.17 20.12 0.13
N GLU A 608 5.19 20.74 -0.44
CA GLU A 608 5.02 22.03 -1.14
C GLU A 608 4.46 21.85 -2.55
N GLU A 609 4.51 20.64 -3.10
CA GLU A 609 3.90 20.26 -4.37
C GLU A 609 2.49 19.67 -4.14
N TRP A 610 1.53 20.11 -4.95
CA TRP A 610 0.10 19.82 -4.75
C TRP A 610 -0.26 18.34 -4.91
N ASP A 611 0.22 17.71 -5.98
CA ASP A 611 -0.07 16.33 -6.31
C ASP A 611 0.67 15.39 -5.35
N ASN A 612 1.88 15.75 -4.91
CA ASN A 612 2.57 15.07 -3.81
C ASN A 612 1.77 15.17 -2.50
N PHE A 613 1.33 16.36 -2.09
CA PHE A 613 0.50 16.53 -0.88
C PHE A 613 -0.80 15.73 -0.95
N ARG A 614 -1.51 15.76 -2.08
CA ARG A 614 -2.74 14.97 -2.31
C ARG A 614 -2.50 13.47 -2.18
N THR A 615 -1.46 12.97 -2.82
CA THR A 615 -1.08 11.55 -2.78
C THR A 615 -0.69 11.17 -1.37
N PHE A 616 0.06 12.04 -0.71
CA PHE A 616 0.54 11.85 0.64
C PHE A 616 -0.59 11.66 1.65
N ILE A 617 -1.54 12.59 1.73
CA ILE A 617 -2.63 12.55 2.72
C ILE A 617 -3.62 11.38 2.55
N ARG A 618 -3.39 10.48 1.58
CA ARG A 618 -4.27 9.33 1.29
C ARG A 618 -3.54 8.00 1.13
N ASN A 619 -2.32 8.04 0.60
CA ASN A 619 -1.58 6.86 0.16
C ASN A 619 -0.26 6.68 0.91
N ASN A 620 0.02 7.51 1.93
CA ASN A 620 1.15 7.32 2.84
C ASN A 620 0.60 7.12 4.25
N ASN A 621 1.03 6.06 4.90
CA ASN A 621 0.60 5.60 6.22
C ASN A 621 1.53 6.11 7.34
N ASN A 622 2.66 6.72 6.97
CA ASN A 622 3.65 7.36 7.84
C ASN A 622 3.23 8.77 8.32
N ALA A 623 1.98 9.19 8.11
CA ALA A 623 1.55 10.50 8.53
C ALA A 623 0.09 10.57 8.91
N THR A 624 -0.20 11.44 9.86
CA THR A 624 -1.56 11.63 10.33
C THR A 624 -1.76 12.98 10.98
N TRP A 625 -3.01 13.29 11.34
CA TRP A 625 -3.41 14.55 11.94
C TRP A 625 -4.62 14.40 12.86
N ARG A 626 -4.62 15.21 13.91
CA ARG A 626 -5.56 15.11 15.03
C ARG A 626 -5.95 16.47 15.59
N ASN A 627 -7.25 16.75 15.65
CA ASN A 627 -7.75 17.96 16.30
C ASN A 627 -7.56 17.96 17.82
N PHE A 628 -7.22 19.11 18.39
CA PHE A 628 -7.19 19.37 19.84
C PHE A 628 -7.71 20.79 20.17
N ASN A 629 -7.98 21.04 21.46
CA ASN A 629 -8.37 22.35 21.97
C ASN A 629 -7.41 22.81 23.06
N VAL A 630 -7.08 24.11 23.08
CA VAL A 630 -6.44 24.77 24.22
C VAL A 630 -7.53 25.46 25.04
N VAL A 631 -7.63 25.14 26.32
CA VAL A 631 -8.63 25.70 27.24
C VAL A 631 -7.97 26.38 28.43
N ASP A 632 -8.62 27.43 28.94
CA ASP A 632 -8.33 27.99 30.26
C ASP A 632 -8.89 27.09 31.38
N VAL A 633 -8.28 27.17 32.56
CA VAL A 633 -8.61 26.32 33.73
C VAL A 633 -9.86 26.78 34.47
N ASP A 634 -10.61 27.77 33.98
CA ASP A 634 -11.83 28.25 34.65
C ASP A 634 -13.02 27.27 34.42
N PRO A 635 -13.44 26.51 35.45
CA PRO A 635 -14.51 25.50 35.32
C PRO A 635 -15.91 26.11 35.21
N SER A 636 -16.03 27.45 35.26
CA SER A 636 -17.30 28.16 35.42
C SER A 636 -17.85 28.81 34.15
N SER A 637 -17.13 28.79 33.02
CA SER A 637 -17.58 29.46 31.79
C SER A 637 -18.61 28.62 31.01
N PRO A 638 -19.89 29.04 30.91
CA PRO A 638 -20.88 28.39 30.09
C PRO A 638 -21.09 29.22 28.81
N SER A 639 -20.17 29.16 27.86
CA SER A 639 -20.38 29.65 26.50
C SER A 639 -19.72 28.72 25.49
N VAL A 640 -20.46 28.35 24.45
CA VAL A 640 -19.84 27.87 23.21
C VAL A 640 -19.27 29.14 22.58
N ASP A 641 -18.03 29.46 22.95
CA ASP A 641 -17.30 30.57 22.37
C ASP A 641 -17.26 30.41 20.86
N PRO A 642 -17.19 31.53 20.11
CA PRO A 642 -17.08 31.44 18.67
C PRO A 642 -15.88 30.59 18.27
N MET A 643 -16.10 29.63 17.37
CA MET A 643 -15.09 28.69 16.92
C MET A 643 -14.49 29.19 15.60
N PRO A 644 -13.32 29.86 15.63
CA PRO A 644 -12.64 30.27 14.41
C PRO A 644 -12.12 29.05 13.66
N PHE A 645 -12.11 29.12 12.34
CA PHE A 645 -11.40 28.18 11.48
C PHE A 645 -11.04 28.83 10.16
N LEU A 646 -10.10 28.21 9.45
CA LEU A 646 -9.67 28.68 8.16
C LEU A 646 -10.26 27.84 7.01
N VAL A 647 -10.59 28.52 5.92
CA VAL A 647 -10.73 27.89 4.61
C VAL A 647 -9.62 28.42 3.71
N ASN A 648 -8.73 27.54 3.27
CA ASN A 648 -7.42 27.93 2.76
C ASN A 648 -7.20 27.54 1.30
N GLY A 649 -6.44 28.39 0.60
CA GLY A 649 -5.86 28.09 -0.71
C GLY A 649 -4.53 27.35 -0.61
N TRP A 650 -4.12 26.78 -1.74
CA TRP A 650 -2.83 26.12 -1.90
C TRP A 650 -1.66 27.12 -1.96
N LEU A 651 -0.42 26.66 -2.01
CA LEU A 651 0.77 27.50 -1.78
C LEU A 651 1.18 28.37 -2.98
N ASP A 652 1.16 27.83 -4.19
CA ASP A 652 1.78 28.42 -5.39
C ASP A 652 0.76 28.89 -6.44
N ARG A 653 -0.40 28.24 -6.52
CA ARG A 653 -1.43 28.49 -7.55
C ARG A 653 -2.86 28.44 -7.01
N PRO A 654 -3.82 29.11 -7.68
CA PRO A 654 -5.24 28.92 -7.40
C PRO A 654 -5.67 27.48 -7.71
N LEU A 655 -6.54 26.91 -6.88
CA LEU A 655 -7.08 25.57 -7.11
C LEU A 655 -8.61 25.55 -7.06
N PRO A 656 -9.26 24.76 -7.94
CA PRO A 656 -10.71 24.57 -7.92
C PRO A 656 -11.13 23.77 -6.69
N MET A 657 -11.90 24.43 -5.83
CA MET A 657 -12.32 23.89 -4.54
C MET A 657 -13.84 23.99 -4.38
N ARG A 658 -14.40 22.98 -3.72
CA ARG A 658 -15.76 22.97 -3.21
C ARG A 658 -15.70 22.87 -1.70
N VAL A 659 -16.38 23.78 -1.02
CA VAL A 659 -16.44 23.80 0.45
C VAL A 659 -17.85 23.41 0.86
N GLU A 660 -17.94 22.40 1.71
CA GLU A 660 -19.22 21.87 2.18
C GLU A 660 -19.29 21.81 3.68
N MET A 661 -20.48 22.02 4.22
CA MET A 661 -20.79 21.82 5.61
C MET A 661 -21.81 20.68 5.76
N GLN A 662 -21.59 19.78 6.71
CA GLN A 662 -22.59 18.83 7.17
C GLN A 662 -22.96 19.17 8.61
N VAL A 663 -24.26 19.28 8.87
CA VAL A 663 -24.79 19.66 10.17
C VAL A 663 -25.70 18.55 10.68
N LYS A 664 -25.57 18.23 11.97
CA LYS A 664 -26.50 17.39 12.71
C LYS A 664 -26.68 17.97 14.11
N MET A 665 -27.62 18.88 14.25
CA MET A 665 -27.90 19.61 15.50
C MET A 665 -29.38 19.52 15.87
N PRO A 666 -29.74 19.71 17.16
CA PRO A 666 -31.13 19.74 17.58
C PRO A 666 -31.90 20.86 16.87
N ARG A 667 -33.19 20.64 16.57
CA ARG A 667 -34.05 21.62 15.86
C ARG A 667 -34.12 23.02 16.48
N LYS A 668 -33.84 23.15 17.79
CA LYS A 668 -33.87 24.42 18.53
C LYS A 668 -32.49 25.06 18.72
N ALA A 669 -31.43 24.47 18.17
CA ALA A 669 -30.12 25.11 18.14
C ALA A 669 -30.14 26.29 17.15
N GLU A 670 -29.30 27.28 17.38
CA GLU A 670 -29.08 28.38 16.45
C GLU A 670 -27.62 28.34 15.99
N LEU A 671 -27.41 28.32 14.68
CA LEU A 671 -26.09 28.24 14.06
C LEU A 671 -25.88 29.46 13.16
N LEU A 672 -24.79 30.17 13.42
CA LEU A 672 -24.35 31.33 12.65
C LEU A 672 -22.93 31.11 12.15
N LEU A 673 -22.66 31.52 10.92
CA LEU A 673 -21.34 31.50 10.31
C LEU A 673 -20.97 32.93 9.93
N GLU A 674 -19.96 33.48 10.58
CA GLU A 674 -19.31 34.72 10.17
C GLU A 674 -18.18 34.38 9.19
N LEU A 675 -18.15 35.07 8.04
CA LEU A 675 -17.22 34.81 6.94
C LEU A 675 -16.86 36.10 6.19
N PRO A 676 -15.72 36.15 5.46
CA PRO A 676 -15.34 37.34 4.72
C PRO A 676 -16.28 37.59 3.54
N LEU A 677 -16.66 38.84 3.28
CA LEU A 677 -17.51 39.24 2.15
C LEU A 677 -16.92 38.77 0.81
N ARG A 678 -15.59 38.77 0.68
CA ARG A 678 -14.89 38.27 -0.50
C ARG A 678 -15.11 36.77 -0.76
N PHE A 679 -15.32 35.96 0.30
CA PHE A 679 -15.59 34.53 0.16
C PHE A 679 -16.84 34.29 -0.69
N LEU A 680 -17.89 35.10 -0.50
CA LEU A 680 -19.13 34.95 -1.27
C LEU A 680 -18.89 35.10 -2.77
N ARG A 681 -18.03 36.04 -3.16
CA ARG A 681 -17.66 36.28 -4.56
C ARG A 681 -16.76 35.17 -5.09
N ASP A 682 -15.66 34.90 -4.38
CA ASP A 682 -14.62 34.00 -4.86
C ASP A 682 -15.13 32.55 -4.97
N MET A 683 -15.98 32.15 -4.01
CA MET A 683 -16.57 30.80 -3.94
C MET A 683 -17.99 30.72 -4.49
N LYS A 684 -18.52 31.79 -5.11
CA LYS A 684 -19.89 31.85 -5.65
C LYS A 684 -20.93 31.31 -4.64
N ALA A 685 -20.76 31.70 -3.37
CA ALA A 685 -21.53 31.14 -2.27
C ALA A 685 -22.96 31.68 -2.28
N ASP A 686 -23.94 30.79 -2.16
CA ASP A 686 -25.35 31.14 -1.98
C ASP A 686 -25.79 30.73 -0.57
N LEU A 687 -25.72 31.69 0.36
CA LEU A 687 -25.98 31.49 1.78
C LEU A 687 -27.10 32.42 2.25
N ASN A 688 -27.82 31.98 3.28
CA ASN A 688 -28.84 32.80 3.93
C ASN A 688 -28.18 33.91 4.79
N ILE A 689 -27.88 35.04 4.15
CA ILE A 689 -27.23 36.18 4.79
C ILE A 689 -28.21 36.93 5.68
N VAL A 690 -27.83 37.14 6.94
CA VAL A 690 -28.63 37.86 7.93
C VAL A 690 -28.05 39.22 8.33
N ASP A 691 -26.74 39.42 8.14
CA ASP A 691 -26.08 40.70 8.36
C ASP A 691 -24.83 40.87 7.48
N VAL A 692 -24.49 42.11 7.13
CA VAL A 692 -23.31 42.46 6.32
C VAL A 692 -22.63 43.69 6.91
N ASP A 693 -21.44 43.51 7.47
CA ASP A 693 -20.57 44.61 7.91
C ASP A 693 -19.62 44.98 6.76
N GLN A 694 -20.04 45.94 5.93
CA GLN A 694 -19.23 46.42 4.81
C GLN A 694 -17.91 47.08 5.24
N ARG A 695 -17.84 47.65 6.46
CA ARG A 695 -16.62 48.32 6.93
C ARG A 695 -15.54 47.32 7.29
N LYS A 696 -15.93 46.20 7.91
CA LYS A 696 -15.02 45.09 8.23
C LYS A 696 -14.86 44.08 7.09
N GLY A 697 -15.71 44.17 6.07
CA GLY A 697 -15.74 43.20 4.97
C GLY A 697 -16.17 41.81 5.46
N LEU A 698 -17.11 41.74 6.40
CA LEU A 698 -17.61 40.50 7.01
C LEU A 698 -19.09 40.33 6.74
N VAL A 699 -19.51 39.07 6.70
CA VAL A 699 -20.90 38.65 6.50
C VAL A 699 -21.27 37.64 7.56
N LEU A 700 -22.50 37.73 8.07
CA LEU A 700 -23.08 36.74 8.96
C LEU A 700 -24.18 35.96 8.23
N ALA A 701 -24.01 34.64 8.12
CA ALA A 701 -24.96 33.73 7.51
C ALA A 701 -25.63 32.84 8.56
N LYS A 702 -26.93 32.57 8.39
CA LYS A 702 -27.67 31.62 9.22
C LYS A 702 -27.65 30.23 8.59
N LEU A 703 -27.25 29.23 9.37
CA LEU A 703 -27.09 27.86 8.90
C LEU A 703 -28.32 26.99 9.25
N PRO A 704 -28.62 25.94 8.46
CA PRO A 704 -29.63 24.95 8.82
C PRO A 704 -29.14 24.07 9.99
N ASN A 705 -30.07 23.48 10.73
CA ASN A 705 -29.76 22.62 11.87
C ASN A 705 -29.43 21.17 11.49
N SER A 706 -29.69 20.78 10.24
CA SER A 706 -29.41 19.41 9.77
C SER A 706 -29.23 19.37 8.26
N GLY A 707 -28.40 18.43 7.77
CA GLY A 707 -28.22 18.15 6.35
C GLY A 707 -26.86 18.59 5.83
N ARG A 708 -26.70 18.53 4.50
CA ARG A 708 -25.50 18.95 3.77
C ARG A 708 -25.77 20.30 3.11
N LEU A 709 -24.92 21.27 3.38
CA LEU A 709 -24.94 22.62 2.84
C LEU A 709 -23.69 22.84 1.99
N LEU A 710 -23.89 23.35 0.78
CA LEU A 710 -22.79 23.85 -0.03
C LEU A 710 -22.43 25.25 0.45
N LEU A 711 -21.21 25.44 0.95
CA LEU A 711 -20.72 26.78 1.31
C LEU A 711 -20.23 27.55 0.08
N GLY A 712 -19.70 26.85 -0.92
CA GLY A 712 -19.35 27.47 -2.21
C GLY A 712 -18.49 26.58 -3.10
N ILE A 713 -18.36 26.97 -4.36
CA ILE A 713 -17.49 26.36 -5.39
C ILE A 713 -16.77 27.47 -6.15
N GLY A 714 -15.45 27.41 -6.17
CA GLY A 714 -14.63 28.40 -6.88
C GLY A 714 -13.14 28.08 -6.79
N ASP A 715 -12.33 28.88 -7.49
CA ASP A 715 -10.88 28.79 -7.40
C ASP A 715 -10.40 29.59 -6.20
N ILE A 716 -9.91 28.91 -5.17
CA ILE A 716 -9.34 29.60 -4.01
C ILE A 716 -7.92 30.06 -4.40
N PRO A 717 -7.59 31.37 -4.32
CA PRO A 717 -6.28 31.88 -4.70
C PRO A 717 -5.13 31.28 -3.87
N ALA A 718 -3.92 31.32 -4.44
CA ALA A 718 -2.72 30.89 -3.74
C ALA A 718 -2.53 31.68 -2.44
N LYS A 719 -2.16 30.97 -1.36
CA LYS A 719 -1.95 31.44 0.01
C LYS A 719 -3.16 32.15 0.63
N GLU A 720 -4.34 32.08 0.01
CA GLU A 720 -5.54 32.69 0.57
C GLU A 720 -5.93 31.99 1.88
N ARG A 721 -6.40 32.78 2.85
CA ARG A 721 -6.81 32.32 4.18
C ARG A 721 -8.11 33.01 4.53
N TYR A 722 -9.25 32.39 4.23
CA TYR A 722 -10.54 32.92 4.64
C TYR A 722 -10.76 32.59 6.11
N GLN A 723 -10.75 33.62 6.95
CA GLN A 723 -11.07 33.49 8.38
C GLN A 723 -12.58 33.36 8.56
N MET A 724 -13.00 32.17 8.98
CA MET A 724 -14.38 31.82 9.24
C MET A 724 -14.60 31.69 10.75
N LYS A 725 -15.84 31.86 11.20
CA LYS A 725 -16.19 31.73 12.62
C LYS A 725 -17.57 31.15 12.79
N LEU A 726 -17.64 29.96 13.37
CA LEU A 726 -18.88 29.25 13.65
C LEU A 726 -19.35 29.60 15.08
N SER A 727 -20.59 30.04 15.21
CA SER A 727 -21.25 30.26 16.51
C SER A 727 -22.45 29.34 16.65
N VAL A 728 -22.50 28.58 17.74
CA VAL A 728 -23.56 27.60 18.02
C VAL A 728 -24.18 27.89 19.36
N LYS A 729 -25.47 28.22 19.35
CA LYS A 729 -26.26 28.40 20.57
C LYS A 729 -27.17 27.19 20.76
N LEU A 730 -26.94 26.45 21.84
CA LEU A 730 -27.70 25.25 22.17
C LEU A 730 -29.01 25.61 22.90
N PRO A 731 -30.09 24.81 22.73
CA PRO A 731 -31.32 25.01 23.48
C PRO A 731 -31.12 24.73 24.97
N LYS A 732 -31.80 25.51 25.83
CA LYS A 732 -31.78 25.32 27.29
C LYS A 732 -32.16 23.87 27.64
N GLY A 733 -31.31 23.20 28.43
CA GLY A 733 -31.56 21.84 28.93
C GLY A 733 -31.16 20.70 27.98
N ALA A 734 -30.40 20.96 26.91
CA ALA A 734 -29.80 19.91 26.09
C ALA A 734 -28.86 19.03 26.94
N LYS A 735 -29.06 17.71 26.92
CA LYS A 735 -28.25 16.70 27.63
C LYS A 735 -27.83 15.58 26.67
N GLY A 736 -26.70 14.93 26.93
CA GLY A 736 -26.18 13.81 26.12
C GLY A 736 -25.29 14.23 24.93
N ARG A 737 -25.23 13.39 23.89
CA ARG A 737 -24.58 13.71 22.61
C ARG A 737 -25.51 14.62 21.82
N ILE A 738 -25.18 15.90 21.76
CA ILE A 738 -26.09 16.97 21.33
C ILE A 738 -26.11 17.08 19.80
N GLY A 739 -24.93 17.05 19.17
CA GLY A 739 -24.83 17.16 17.72
C GLY A 739 -23.40 17.24 17.20
N GLN A 740 -23.26 17.40 15.89
CA GLN A 740 -21.99 17.51 15.18
C GLN A 740 -22.11 18.52 14.04
N VAL A 741 -21.06 19.29 13.82
CA VAL A 741 -20.87 20.14 12.65
C VAL A 741 -19.54 19.76 12.01
N MET A 742 -19.54 19.57 10.69
CA MET A 742 -18.34 19.28 9.92
C MET A 742 -18.25 20.23 8.74
N VAL A 743 -17.07 20.76 8.44
CA VAL A 743 -16.79 21.53 7.23
C VAL A 743 -15.63 20.86 6.51
N ARG A 744 -15.79 20.54 5.23
CA ARG A 744 -14.76 19.89 4.42
C ARG A 744 -14.48 20.64 3.14
N GLN A 745 -13.25 20.50 2.65
CA GLN A 745 -12.80 21.08 1.39
C GLN A 745 -12.49 19.95 0.41
N LEU A 746 -13.06 20.07 -0.79
CA LEU A 746 -13.01 19.07 -1.84
C LEU A 746 -12.33 19.67 -3.07
N PHE A 747 -11.21 19.10 -3.50
CA PHE A 747 -10.57 19.46 -4.75
C PHE A 747 -11.37 18.94 -5.95
N LYS A 748 -11.53 19.80 -6.96
CA LYS A 748 -12.36 19.53 -8.15
C LYS A 748 -13.80 19.10 -7.83
N GLY A 749 -14.27 19.32 -6.60
CA GLY A 749 -15.63 18.97 -6.17
C GLY A 749 -15.82 17.54 -5.67
N GLU A 750 -14.79 16.70 -5.72
CA GLU A 750 -14.91 15.24 -5.50
C GLU A 750 -13.98 14.73 -4.40
N GLU A 751 -12.72 15.14 -4.43
CA GLU A 751 -11.68 14.58 -3.58
C GLU A 751 -11.47 15.41 -2.32
N GLU A 752 -11.67 14.81 -1.14
CA GLU A 752 -11.51 15.54 0.11
C GLU A 752 -10.03 15.74 0.46
N VAL A 753 -9.64 16.98 0.72
CA VAL A 753 -8.24 17.35 1.02
C VAL A 753 -8.07 17.87 2.45
N GLY A 754 -9.17 17.88 3.21
CA GLY A 754 -9.18 18.17 4.63
C GLY A 754 -10.58 18.54 5.12
N ARG A 755 -10.72 18.54 6.45
CA ARG A 755 -11.96 18.91 7.12
C ARG A 755 -11.72 19.40 8.54
N VAL A 756 -12.70 20.13 9.05
CA VAL A 756 -12.84 20.50 10.46
C VAL A 756 -14.11 19.87 11.00
N THR A 757 -14.06 19.30 12.20
CA THR A 757 -15.21 18.64 12.82
C THR A 757 -15.35 19.04 14.28
N TRP A 758 -16.52 19.58 14.63
CA TRP A 758 -16.92 19.89 16.00
C TRP A 758 -17.99 18.90 16.48
N SER A 759 -17.78 18.32 17.66
CA SER A 759 -18.77 17.49 18.34
C SER A 759 -19.25 18.17 19.62
N PHE A 760 -20.57 18.31 19.77
CA PHE A 760 -21.19 18.96 20.92
C PHE A 760 -21.76 17.89 21.86
N GLN A 761 -21.26 17.83 23.10
CA GLN A 761 -21.66 16.85 24.11
C GLN A 761 -21.81 17.50 25.49
N ASP A 762 -22.58 16.86 26.37
CA ASP A 762 -22.74 17.27 27.78
C ASP A 762 -21.42 17.12 28.56
N ALA A 763 -21.07 18.15 29.33
CA ALA A 763 -19.86 18.20 30.15
C ALA A 763 -19.79 17.08 31.20
N ALA A 764 -20.93 16.59 31.70
CA ALA A 764 -20.98 15.52 32.69
C ALA A 764 -20.54 14.15 32.14
N ILE A 765 -20.82 13.87 30.85
CA ILE A 765 -20.38 12.63 30.17
C ILE A 765 -18.88 12.69 29.84
N ARG A 766 -18.38 13.88 29.50
CA ARG A 766 -16.95 14.13 29.24
C ARG A 766 -16.11 13.80 30.48
N LYS A 767 -16.54 14.28 31.66
CA LYS A 767 -15.91 14.00 32.95
C LYS A 767 -15.93 12.52 33.35
N GLU A 768 -17.03 11.79 33.09
CA GLU A 768 -17.12 10.37 33.43
C GLU A 768 -16.17 9.48 32.60
N LEU A 769 -15.88 9.89 31.36
CA LEU A 769 -14.90 9.24 30.48
C LEU A 769 -13.46 9.51 30.96
N ASP A 770 -13.15 10.78 31.27
CA ASP A 770 -11.84 11.17 31.80
C ASP A 770 -11.56 10.51 33.17
N ASP A 771 -12.58 10.41 34.05
CA ASP A 771 -12.48 9.75 35.36
C ASP A 771 -12.35 8.22 35.24
N LYS A 772 -12.91 7.59 34.18
CA LYS A 772 -12.74 6.15 33.92
C LYS A 772 -11.34 5.80 33.40
N VAL A 773 -10.72 6.70 32.63
CA VAL A 773 -9.34 6.57 32.16
C VAL A 773 -8.36 6.81 33.32
N ALA A 774 -8.60 7.83 34.15
CA ALA A 774 -7.76 8.15 35.31
C ALA A 774 -7.83 7.12 36.47
N LYS A 775 -8.84 6.25 36.49
CA LYS A 775 -8.97 5.15 37.46
C LYS A 775 -8.42 3.80 36.97
N ARG A 776 -7.93 3.74 35.72
CA ARG A 776 -7.39 2.52 35.09
C ARG A 776 -5.92 2.62 34.71
N GLY A 777 -5.37 3.84 34.57
CA GLY A 777 -3.93 4.11 34.73
C GLY A 777 -3.59 4.30 36.19
#